data_AF-A0AAD7DLQ8-F1
#
_entry.id   AF-A0AAD7DLQ8-F1
#
_cell.length_a   1.000
_cell.length_b   1.000
_cell.length_c   1.000
_cell.angle_alpha   90.00
_cell.angle_beta   90.00
_cell.angle_gamma   90.00
#
_symmetry.space_group_name_H-M   'P 1'
#
loop_
_entity.id
_entity.type
_entity.pdbx_description
1 polymer ?
#
loop_
_entity_poly.entity_id
_entity_poly.type
_entity_poly.pdbx_seq_one_letter_code
_entity_poly.pdbx_strand_id
1 'polypeptide(L)'
;MSTTLPLFWHLSSSSKKQRIDASVKLVGALEQFQAQFTPKDPQEIHASDEEGDEDEETRADQIDVLNAQDVSYSIRRLIRGLASPRESSRLGFAVALTELLTRLDTVTCSQILALVIDATKSQGSMTGQEERDVIFARLFGLTAIIQSGLIVRTKPLPFSASSETSASSVVSFQEAVSNLVALGEKKSWLRESAWWTLGLAIDALTVSDVPWKKSAFDVIVECVFSENSAWSPEKVAITLKLQNIHPDRDWRKFLCPAFKSPDLLANANLLTLGRILKETATEADTESGVPKSAAGSWKPQLHFVWGIILDQLLPGPNSTVFTKGSFQEFFRVVVDESLFSATSSQERKYSGFQVFQKALPRVTEDNMPMLFTKNFMRSWINHLSHPDRYLHKVARQVATDIQAFVQKQPQLGFALILQLTGVNGSQQFDKLTKSKTVESILAAMNADGIKNYISHLIDQVNPAADPDSVDIQVVNSRRAWIIDQLSALIRNGAVPKDDDWIMSILDWLVLNGLFVIKKKSEKSPFLGLHKIPSPPFSDSLRQQCRSRLLGCLADLNGQTRTLKLAEDRTIKCPGIASDGEFWVSKVVTSVERLQEDSKRVALLAESDENDSALHAKVKDTVQKLRGVSGAQHEAAKGAELLLLGTLLQHYTEEQPDTDTATLEDCLDASTRMFFPTKKSKSKKAQKAAEDPDDAPLEPVDVMVDTIIGFLEKSTAYMRTIGNQVFSLISSSVQGSTIDLILSQLERRHPSELAHDDDSEDGETGDEEDSSSGSESDDPDEGDESSDGEVDLELRRKIEEALRVNGVDAATGDSDDDSEEELMDDEQMLAVDEQLAQVFRMREGEKKGKNVDAQREATHFKNRVLDLVDTFVKKESTSPHIINLLLPLVELSTGTSSDERHLTDKAKGILRSRIAKSKDVPSNADIEAVKAAMTDLHVRARKMHSPDLLATLSQCSLYVAKILIEGDAQDAVLNSYRESLEDFTTRKNSALNNNFFLDAIRRYPQISWTLRQDILSLSSKAVNGYRRAQSLQLVQALVTRLHPVENKQEIIDFMSSLCAVLVQSLMDACEDKVIVTPQQMKDLLKLGSFGVRQTQRVASEAETRRVWDREAWEKIGQKLTYSERFKGSVGLQKACQKLSSPPTQPAATKRKAADTSDDEAADPPKVKKKVRN
;
A
#
# COMPACT_ATOMS: atom_id res chain seq x y z
N MET A 1 -17.45 -51.85 37.03
CA MET A 1 -16.47 -50.83 36.57
C MET A 1 -17.18 -49.95 35.55
N SER A 2 -17.27 -48.64 35.78
CA SER A 2 -18.02 -47.71 34.92
C SER A 2 -17.47 -47.71 33.49
N THR A 3 -18.36 -47.87 32.49
CA THR A 3 -18.03 -47.91 31.05
C THR A 3 -17.67 -46.52 30.50
N THR A 4 -17.81 -45.46 31.30
CA THR A 4 -17.63 -44.06 30.89
C THR A 4 -16.20 -43.55 30.97
N LEU A 5 -15.28 -44.23 31.67
CA LEU A 5 -13.92 -43.73 31.94
C LEU A 5 -13.15 -43.28 30.69
N PRO A 6 -13.22 -43.98 29.52
CA PRO A 6 -12.57 -43.56 28.29
C PRO A 6 -13.05 -42.19 27.75
N LEU A 7 -14.28 -41.80 28.08
CA LEU A 7 -14.90 -40.57 27.57
C LEU A 7 -14.38 -39.31 28.27
N PHE A 8 -13.69 -39.44 29.41
CA PHE A 8 -13.12 -38.32 30.16
C PHE A 8 -11.74 -37.86 29.66
N TRP A 9 -10.98 -38.71 28.95
CA TRP A 9 -9.57 -38.45 28.66
C TRP A 9 -9.34 -37.14 27.90
N HIS A 10 -10.15 -36.91 26.87
CA HIS A 10 -10.00 -35.76 25.98
C HIS A 10 -10.62 -34.46 26.52
N LEU A 11 -11.31 -34.49 27.67
CA LEU A 11 -11.73 -33.26 28.37
C LEU A 11 -10.55 -32.42 28.84
N SER A 12 -9.41 -33.06 29.13
CA SER A 12 -8.17 -32.38 29.55
C SER A 12 -7.31 -31.87 28.40
N SER A 13 -7.69 -32.12 27.14
CA SER A 13 -6.89 -31.78 25.96
C SER A 13 -6.61 -30.28 25.87
N SER A 14 -5.42 -29.87 25.43
CA SER A 14 -5.10 -28.46 25.14
C SER A 14 -5.90 -27.91 23.94
N SER A 15 -6.38 -28.77 23.04
CA SER A 15 -7.18 -28.38 21.87
C SER A 15 -8.64 -28.12 22.23
N LYS A 16 -9.11 -26.89 22.00
CA LYS A 16 -10.52 -26.48 22.19
C LYS A 16 -11.50 -27.42 21.47
N LYS A 17 -11.19 -27.80 20.22
CA LYS A 17 -12.03 -28.68 19.41
C LYS A 17 -12.17 -30.08 20.03
N GLN A 18 -11.07 -30.65 20.51
CA GLN A 18 -11.08 -31.97 21.14
C GLN A 18 -11.85 -31.96 22.47
N ARG A 19 -11.73 -30.89 23.27
CA ARG A 19 -12.51 -30.75 24.51
C ARG A 19 -14.02 -30.69 24.25
N ILE A 20 -14.44 -29.95 23.23
CA ILE A 20 -15.86 -29.86 22.85
C ILE A 20 -16.37 -31.23 22.39
N ASP A 21 -15.65 -31.90 21.48
CA ASP A 21 -16.04 -33.23 20.98
C ASP A 21 -16.11 -34.28 22.12
N ALA A 22 -15.15 -34.25 23.04
CA ALA A 22 -15.17 -35.10 24.23
C ALA A 22 -16.36 -34.81 25.16
N SER A 23 -16.71 -33.53 25.35
CA SER A 23 -17.86 -33.12 26.15
C SER A 23 -19.17 -33.63 25.52
N VAL A 24 -19.32 -33.48 24.20
CA VAL A 24 -20.49 -33.98 23.46
C VAL A 24 -20.62 -35.50 23.57
N LYS A 25 -19.52 -36.25 23.40
CA LYS A 25 -19.53 -37.71 23.50
C LYS A 25 -19.84 -38.20 24.91
N LEU A 26 -19.26 -37.57 25.93
CA LEU A 26 -19.54 -37.91 27.33
C LEU A 26 -21.01 -37.63 27.66
N VAL A 27 -21.50 -36.41 27.41
CA VAL A 27 -22.89 -36.04 27.73
C VAL A 27 -23.88 -36.93 26.97
N GLY A 28 -23.67 -37.16 25.67
CA GLY A 28 -24.56 -38.02 24.88
C GLY A 28 -24.62 -39.46 25.37
N ALA A 29 -23.50 -40.02 25.86
CA ALA A 29 -23.51 -41.36 26.47
C ALA A 29 -24.24 -41.38 27.81
N LEU A 30 -24.05 -40.35 28.64
CA LEU A 30 -24.71 -40.23 29.95
C LEU A 30 -26.22 -40.03 29.81
N GLU A 31 -26.68 -39.27 28.82
CA GLU A 31 -28.10 -39.14 28.50
C GLU A 31 -28.73 -40.48 28.12
N GLN A 32 -28.03 -41.30 27.33
CA GLN A 32 -28.51 -42.64 26.97
C GLN A 32 -28.59 -43.56 28.19
N PHE A 33 -27.60 -43.51 29.08
CA PHE A 33 -27.63 -44.28 30.32
C PHE A 33 -28.77 -43.82 31.26
N GLN A 34 -29.00 -42.51 31.35
CA GLN A 34 -30.10 -41.98 32.15
C GLN A 34 -31.47 -42.35 31.56
N ALA A 35 -31.63 -42.31 30.23
CA ALA A 35 -32.88 -42.67 29.56
C ALA A 35 -33.24 -44.16 29.71
N GLN A 36 -32.25 -45.03 29.93
CA GLN A 36 -32.42 -46.46 30.15
C GLN A 36 -32.59 -46.84 31.63
N PHE A 37 -32.46 -45.87 32.54
CA PHE A 37 -32.53 -46.10 33.98
C PHE A 37 -33.95 -45.97 34.51
N THR A 38 -34.36 -46.94 35.32
CA THR A 38 -35.61 -46.91 36.09
C THR A 38 -35.28 -46.73 37.58
N PRO A 39 -35.78 -45.67 38.24
CA PRO A 39 -35.59 -45.45 39.67
C PRO A 39 -36.12 -46.63 40.50
N LYS A 40 -35.48 -46.92 41.63
CA LYS A 40 -35.95 -47.93 42.60
C LYS A 40 -37.16 -47.39 43.37
N ASP A 41 -38.11 -48.26 43.71
CA ASP A 41 -39.34 -47.91 44.42
C ASP A 41 -38.99 -47.36 45.83
N PRO A 42 -39.52 -46.19 46.27
CA PRO A 42 -39.16 -45.59 47.56
C PRO A 42 -39.46 -46.48 48.78
N GLN A 43 -40.34 -47.48 48.63
CA GLN A 43 -40.76 -48.38 49.70
C GLN A 43 -39.69 -49.41 50.10
N GLU A 44 -38.67 -49.68 49.27
CA GLU A 44 -37.58 -50.60 49.63
C GLU A 44 -36.48 -49.96 50.50
N ILE A 45 -36.52 -48.64 50.73
CA ILE A 45 -35.44 -47.91 51.42
C ILE A 45 -35.62 -47.91 52.96
N HIS A 46 -36.84 -48.16 53.48
CA HIS A 46 -37.11 -48.11 54.93
C HIS A 46 -36.79 -49.40 55.71
N ALA A 47 -36.14 -50.41 55.11
CA ALA A 47 -35.87 -51.68 55.80
C ALA A 47 -34.51 -51.74 56.54
N SER A 48 -33.68 -50.71 56.46
CA SER A 48 -32.45 -50.61 57.24
C SER A 48 -32.16 -49.14 57.49
N ASP A 49 -32.55 -48.63 58.66
CA ASP A 49 -31.69 -47.81 59.51
C ASP A 49 -32.47 -47.49 60.79
N GLU A 50 -31.96 -48.03 61.90
CA GLU A 50 -32.36 -47.67 63.25
C GLU A 50 -31.91 -46.22 63.55
N GLU A 51 -32.71 -45.56 64.38
CA GLU A 51 -32.61 -44.17 64.85
C GLU A 51 -31.17 -43.70 65.15
N GLY A 52 -30.73 -42.63 64.48
CA GLY A 52 -29.50 -41.90 64.81
C GLY A 52 -29.29 -40.64 63.95
N ASP A 53 -29.43 -39.47 64.60
CA ASP A 53 -29.06 -38.10 64.23
C ASP A 53 -29.00 -37.70 62.73
N GLU A 54 -30.04 -36.97 62.32
CA GLU A 54 -30.17 -36.29 61.03
C GLU A 54 -29.19 -35.11 60.88
N ASP A 55 -28.05 -35.25 60.20
CA ASP A 55 -27.30 -34.10 59.69
C ASP A 55 -26.38 -34.43 58.48
N GLU A 56 -26.43 -33.56 57.47
CA GLU A 56 -25.64 -33.45 56.21
C GLU A 56 -25.44 -34.66 55.26
N GLU A 57 -25.25 -35.90 55.72
CA GLU A 57 -24.94 -37.06 54.85
C GLU A 57 -26.12 -37.47 53.95
N THR A 58 -27.35 -37.27 54.40
CA THR A 58 -28.59 -37.69 53.70
C THR A 58 -28.90 -36.94 52.40
N ARG A 59 -28.35 -35.74 52.16
CA ARG A 59 -28.62 -34.96 50.93
C ARG A 59 -27.82 -35.44 49.72
N ALA A 60 -26.64 -36.02 49.92
CA ALA A 60 -25.76 -36.50 48.86
C ALA A 60 -26.11 -37.93 48.39
N ASP A 61 -26.78 -38.72 49.23
CA ASP A 61 -27.16 -40.11 48.94
C ASP A 61 -28.42 -40.22 48.06
N GLN A 62 -29.23 -39.16 47.97
CA GLN A 62 -30.40 -39.12 47.08
C GLN A 62 -30.05 -39.00 45.59
N ILE A 63 -28.82 -38.57 45.22
CA ILE A 63 -28.44 -38.47 43.79
C ILE A 63 -28.36 -39.85 43.13
N ASP A 64 -27.97 -40.87 43.90
CA ASP A 64 -27.84 -42.25 43.45
C ASP A 64 -29.19 -42.99 43.35
N VAL A 65 -30.26 -42.40 43.88
CA VAL A 65 -31.64 -42.93 43.81
C VAL A 65 -32.29 -42.62 42.46
N LEU A 66 -32.09 -41.40 41.95
CA LEU A 66 -32.77 -40.88 40.75
C LEU A 66 -31.91 -40.90 39.48
N ASN A 67 -30.64 -41.30 39.59
CA ASN A 67 -29.69 -41.29 38.47
C ASN A 67 -29.06 -42.66 38.27
N ALA A 68 -28.76 -42.99 37.02
CA ALA A 68 -27.92 -44.15 36.71
C ALA A 68 -26.55 -44.04 37.40
N GLN A 69 -25.97 -45.16 37.82
CA GLN A 69 -24.65 -45.15 38.49
C GLN A 69 -23.56 -44.41 37.70
N ASP A 70 -23.56 -44.55 36.36
CA ASP A 70 -22.63 -43.85 35.48
C ASP A 70 -22.86 -42.33 35.46
N VAL A 71 -24.10 -41.87 35.62
CA VAL A 71 -24.48 -40.45 35.68
C VAL A 71 -24.07 -39.85 37.02
N SER A 72 -24.42 -40.48 38.14
CA SER A 72 -23.98 -40.04 39.47
C SER A 72 -22.46 -40.01 39.60
N TYR A 73 -21.78 -41.07 39.12
CA TYR A 73 -20.33 -41.13 39.08
C TYR A 73 -19.75 -39.97 38.26
N SER A 74 -20.34 -39.70 37.09
CA SER A 74 -19.87 -38.65 36.20
C SER A 74 -20.07 -37.26 36.77
N ILE A 75 -21.19 -36.97 37.43
CA ILE A 75 -21.43 -35.70 38.13
C ILE A 75 -20.35 -35.49 39.21
N ARG A 76 -20.15 -36.46 40.10
CA ARG A 76 -19.13 -36.38 41.16
C ARG A 76 -17.72 -36.24 40.57
N ARG A 77 -17.41 -36.94 39.47
CA ARG A 77 -16.10 -36.87 38.78
C ARG A 77 -15.90 -35.53 38.08
N LEU A 78 -16.92 -34.98 37.43
CA LEU A 78 -16.87 -33.69 36.77
C LEU A 78 -16.63 -32.57 37.78
N ILE A 79 -17.35 -32.58 38.91
CA ILE A 79 -17.19 -31.62 40.01
C ILE A 79 -15.78 -31.70 40.61
N ARG A 80 -15.28 -32.90 40.94
CA ARG A 80 -13.90 -33.07 41.43
C ARG A 80 -12.85 -32.63 40.40
N GLY A 81 -13.13 -32.81 39.11
CA GLY A 81 -12.27 -32.38 38.01
C GLY A 81 -12.11 -30.86 37.88
N LEU A 82 -13.00 -30.06 38.48
CA LEU A 82 -12.92 -28.60 38.48
C LEU A 82 -11.73 -28.07 39.29
N ALA A 83 -11.26 -28.82 40.29
CA ALA A 83 -10.07 -28.50 41.10
C ALA A 83 -8.76 -28.97 40.45
N SER A 84 -8.77 -29.34 39.17
CA SER A 84 -7.56 -29.75 38.47
C SER A 84 -6.56 -28.58 38.38
N PRO A 85 -5.25 -28.79 38.58
CA PRO A 85 -4.22 -27.75 38.42
C PRO A 85 -4.01 -27.36 36.94
N ARG A 86 -4.54 -28.14 35.98
CA ARG A 86 -4.43 -27.86 34.55
C ARG A 86 -5.61 -27.02 34.08
N GLU A 87 -5.32 -25.85 33.53
CA GLU A 87 -6.34 -24.92 33.00
C GLU A 87 -7.24 -25.57 31.93
N SER A 88 -6.64 -26.31 30.99
CA SER A 88 -7.40 -27.00 29.93
C SER A 88 -8.38 -28.04 30.49
N SER A 89 -7.98 -28.73 31.57
CA SER A 89 -8.87 -29.65 32.29
C SER A 89 -10.03 -28.89 32.91
N ARG A 90 -9.77 -27.85 33.71
CA ARG A 90 -10.84 -27.09 34.38
C ARG A 90 -11.91 -26.62 33.41
N LEU A 91 -11.50 -26.09 32.26
CA LEU A 91 -12.43 -25.66 31.20
C LEU A 91 -13.22 -26.83 30.61
N GLY A 92 -12.59 -27.97 30.31
CA GLY A 92 -13.29 -29.14 29.76
C GLY A 92 -14.28 -29.76 30.75
N PHE A 93 -13.90 -29.88 32.01
CA PHE A 93 -14.75 -30.37 33.09
C PHE A 93 -15.93 -29.43 33.36
N ALA A 94 -15.71 -28.11 33.39
CA ALA A 94 -16.76 -27.11 33.57
C ALA A 94 -17.78 -27.14 32.42
N VAL A 95 -17.32 -27.16 31.16
CA VAL A 95 -18.21 -27.21 29.99
C VAL A 95 -19.04 -28.49 29.98
N ALA A 96 -18.43 -29.65 30.23
CA ALA A 96 -19.15 -30.91 30.29
C ALA A 96 -20.16 -30.95 31.45
N LEU A 97 -19.83 -30.37 32.61
CA LEU A 97 -20.76 -30.24 33.74
C LEU A 97 -21.94 -29.34 33.40
N THR A 98 -21.69 -28.14 32.86
CA THR A 98 -22.76 -27.19 32.46
C THR A 98 -23.71 -27.85 31.47
N GLU A 99 -23.19 -28.49 30.43
CA GLU A 99 -24.01 -29.14 29.41
C GLU A 99 -24.80 -30.32 29.97
N LEU A 100 -24.17 -31.17 30.80
CA LEU A 100 -24.84 -32.28 31.46
C LEU A 100 -26.01 -31.78 32.34
N LEU A 101 -25.78 -30.77 33.18
CA LEU A 101 -26.80 -30.19 34.04
C LEU A 101 -27.92 -29.52 33.24
N THR A 102 -27.62 -28.97 32.06
CA THR A 102 -28.63 -28.36 31.17
C THR A 102 -29.64 -29.40 30.68
N ARG A 103 -29.20 -30.64 30.45
CA ARG A 103 -30.01 -31.70 29.86
C ARG A 103 -30.63 -32.67 30.89
N LEU A 104 -30.02 -32.81 32.07
CA LEU A 104 -30.56 -33.63 33.15
C LEU A 104 -31.68 -32.90 33.91
N ASP A 105 -32.79 -33.58 34.15
CA ASP A 105 -33.93 -33.14 34.97
C ASP A 105 -34.07 -33.92 36.29
N THR A 106 -33.05 -34.71 36.63
CA THR A 106 -33.03 -35.66 37.76
C THR A 106 -32.18 -35.20 38.95
N VAL A 107 -31.77 -33.93 38.97
CA VAL A 107 -30.98 -33.32 40.05
C VAL A 107 -31.54 -31.97 40.46
N THR A 108 -31.42 -31.62 41.74
CA THR A 108 -31.78 -30.29 42.24
C THR A 108 -30.57 -29.37 42.30
N CYS A 109 -30.82 -28.04 42.31
CA CYS A 109 -29.79 -27.04 42.56
C CYS A 109 -29.11 -27.25 43.92
N SER A 110 -29.88 -27.59 44.96
CA SER A 110 -29.34 -27.83 46.31
C SER A 110 -28.38 -29.03 46.35
N GLN A 111 -28.69 -30.13 45.66
CA GLN A 111 -27.82 -31.31 45.59
C GLN A 111 -26.49 -30.99 44.91
N ILE A 112 -26.53 -30.35 43.74
CA ILE A 112 -25.31 -30.00 43.01
C ILE A 112 -24.49 -28.95 43.77
N LEU A 113 -25.14 -27.97 44.38
CA LEU A 113 -24.47 -26.94 45.18
C LEU A 113 -23.76 -27.56 46.38
N ALA A 114 -24.40 -28.48 47.11
CA ALA A 114 -23.79 -29.21 48.21
C ALA A 114 -22.57 -30.02 47.75
N LEU A 115 -22.67 -30.73 46.61
CA LEU A 115 -21.53 -31.47 46.05
C LEU A 115 -20.38 -30.56 45.64
N VAL A 116 -20.66 -29.37 45.09
CA VAL A 116 -19.62 -28.38 44.75
C VAL A 116 -18.96 -27.84 46.01
N ILE A 117 -19.74 -27.49 47.03
CA ILE A 117 -19.21 -26.96 48.30
C ILE A 117 -18.36 -28.02 49.00
N ASP A 118 -18.85 -29.25 49.09
CA ASP A 118 -18.13 -30.37 49.72
C ASP A 118 -16.80 -30.67 49.02
N ALA A 119 -16.82 -30.74 47.67
CA ALA A 119 -15.62 -30.95 46.87
C ALA A 119 -14.63 -29.77 46.93
N THR A 120 -15.03 -28.62 47.46
CA THR A 120 -14.23 -27.39 47.53
C THR A 120 -14.00 -26.87 48.96
N LYS A 121 -14.18 -27.73 49.97
CA LYS A 121 -13.80 -27.44 51.37
C LYS A 121 -12.30 -27.23 51.49
N SER A 122 -11.89 -26.13 52.13
CA SER A 122 -10.47 -25.86 52.42
C SER A 122 -9.96 -26.78 53.51
N GLN A 123 -8.95 -27.61 53.20
CA GLN A 123 -8.27 -28.43 54.20
C GLN A 123 -7.13 -27.64 54.85
N GLY A 124 -6.91 -27.81 56.16
CA GLY A 124 -5.93 -27.03 56.94
C GLY A 124 -4.45 -27.21 56.56
N SER A 125 -4.15 -28.05 55.56
CA SER A 125 -2.79 -28.39 55.09
C SER A 125 -2.55 -28.01 53.61
N MET A 126 -3.45 -27.24 52.97
CA MET A 126 -3.34 -26.97 51.53
C MET A 126 -2.21 -26.01 51.19
N THR A 127 -1.50 -26.30 50.10
CA THR A 127 -0.55 -25.37 49.49
C THR A 127 -1.29 -24.19 48.84
N GLY A 128 -0.60 -23.06 48.62
CA GLY A 128 -1.22 -21.88 47.98
C GLY A 128 -1.75 -22.16 46.55
N GLN A 129 -1.15 -23.11 45.84
CA GLN A 129 -1.64 -23.53 44.52
C GLN A 129 -2.90 -24.39 44.63
N GLU A 130 -2.97 -25.31 45.58
CA GLU A 130 -4.18 -26.11 45.84
C GLU A 130 -5.34 -25.24 46.33
N GLU A 131 -5.07 -24.24 47.20
CA GLU A 131 -6.08 -23.27 47.60
C GLU A 131 -6.63 -22.51 46.38
N ARG A 132 -5.75 -22.09 45.47
CA ARG A 132 -6.13 -21.41 44.23
C ARG A 132 -6.98 -22.29 43.32
N ASP A 133 -6.61 -23.56 43.15
CA ASP A 133 -7.35 -24.49 42.30
C ASP A 133 -8.74 -24.83 42.87
N VAL A 134 -8.86 -24.97 44.19
CA VAL A 134 -10.16 -25.16 44.88
C VAL A 134 -11.06 -23.93 44.75
N ILE A 135 -10.50 -22.73 44.89
CA ILE A 135 -11.23 -21.48 44.72
C ILE A 135 -11.76 -21.35 43.28
N PHE A 136 -10.95 -21.70 42.27
CA PHE A 136 -11.42 -21.77 40.89
C PHE A 136 -12.49 -22.83 40.69
N ALA A 137 -12.35 -23.99 41.32
CA ALA A 137 -13.34 -25.06 41.25
C ALA A 137 -14.71 -24.60 41.78
N ARG A 138 -14.72 -23.87 42.90
CA ARG A 138 -15.94 -23.31 43.48
C ARG A 138 -16.58 -22.30 42.54
N LEU A 139 -15.79 -21.39 41.95
CA LEU A 139 -16.29 -20.45 40.95
C LEU A 139 -16.91 -21.19 39.75
N PHE A 140 -16.16 -22.11 39.12
CA PHE A 140 -16.65 -22.83 37.94
C PHE A 140 -17.86 -23.70 38.22
N GLY A 141 -17.95 -24.30 39.41
CA GLY A 141 -19.12 -25.07 39.83
C GLY A 141 -20.36 -24.19 39.94
N LEU A 142 -20.25 -23.02 40.58
CA LEU A 142 -21.33 -22.03 40.66
C LEU A 142 -21.70 -21.48 39.27
N THR A 143 -20.71 -21.18 38.42
CA THR A 143 -20.93 -20.78 37.04
C THR A 143 -21.68 -21.85 36.25
N ALA A 144 -21.35 -23.14 36.42
CA ALA A 144 -22.04 -24.25 35.75
C ALA A 144 -23.50 -24.40 36.20
N ILE A 145 -23.78 -24.23 37.49
CA ILE A 145 -25.15 -24.22 38.05
C ILE A 145 -25.98 -23.06 37.43
N ILE A 146 -25.39 -21.88 37.28
CA ILE A 146 -26.06 -20.71 36.71
C ILE A 146 -26.27 -20.85 35.20
N GLN A 147 -25.22 -21.15 34.44
CA GLN A 147 -25.27 -21.22 32.98
C GLN A 147 -26.13 -22.39 32.47
N SER A 148 -26.26 -23.47 33.25
CA SER A 148 -27.17 -24.57 32.92
C SER A 148 -28.65 -24.26 33.17
N GLY A 149 -28.95 -23.10 33.75
CA GLY A 149 -30.29 -22.71 34.17
C GLY A 149 -30.83 -23.50 35.36
N LEU A 150 -30.02 -24.37 35.98
CA LEU A 150 -30.43 -25.18 37.14
C LEU A 150 -30.86 -24.30 38.32
N ILE A 151 -30.19 -23.16 38.51
CA ILE A 151 -30.45 -22.21 39.61
C ILE A 151 -31.86 -21.57 39.56
N VAL A 152 -32.53 -21.57 38.41
CA VAL A 152 -33.89 -20.99 38.21
C VAL A 152 -34.85 -22.00 37.55
N ARG A 153 -34.55 -23.29 37.64
CA ARG A 153 -35.34 -24.34 36.98
C ARG A 153 -36.68 -24.54 37.67
N THR A 154 -37.76 -24.40 36.90
CA THR A 154 -39.14 -24.56 37.37
C THR A 154 -39.69 -25.97 37.23
N LYS A 155 -39.16 -26.76 36.31
CA LYS A 155 -39.61 -28.15 36.10
C LYS A 155 -39.26 -29.00 37.33
N PRO A 156 -40.24 -29.65 38.01
CA PRO A 156 -39.97 -30.54 39.13
C PRO A 156 -39.32 -31.85 38.64
N LEU A 157 -38.72 -32.62 39.56
CA LEU A 157 -38.10 -33.90 39.21
C LEU A 157 -39.15 -34.93 38.79
N PRO A 158 -38.93 -35.70 37.70
CA PRO A 158 -39.95 -36.56 37.10
C PRO A 158 -40.35 -37.80 37.94
N PHE A 159 -39.55 -38.19 38.94
CA PHE A 159 -39.74 -39.44 39.70
C PHE A 159 -39.70 -39.25 41.22
N SER A 160 -39.91 -38.03 41.73
CA SER A 160 -39.97 -37.83 43.18
C SER A 160 -41.28 -38.38 43.76
N ALA A 161 -41.19 -39.09 44.90
CA ALA A 161 -42.33 -39.64 45.63
C ALA A 161 -43.33 -38.57 46.11
N SER A 162 -42.88 -37.30 46.15
CA SER A 162 -43.73 -36.13 46.36
C SER A 162 -43.74 -35.30 45.08
N SER A 163 -44.94 -35.01 44.56
CA SER A 163 -45.18 -34.15 43.39
C SER A 163 -44.71 -32.68 43.57
N GLU A 164 -43.96 -32.39 44.63
CA GLU A 164 -43.61 -31.06 45.14
C GLU A 164 -42.09 -30.78 45.20
N THR A 165 -41.21 -31.72 44.87
CA THR A 165 -39.75 -31.46 44.94
C THR A 165 -39.30 -30.51 43.82
N SER A 166 -39.21 -29.22 44.16
CA SER A 166 -38.76 -28.16 43.25
C SER A 166 -37.29 -28.34 42.87
N ALA A 167 -36.96 -28.30 41.57
CA ALA A 167 -35.57 -28.37 41.11
C ALA A 167 -34.71 -27.19 41.62
N SER A 168 -35.31 -26.04 41.88
CA SER A 168 -34.66 -24.87 42.46
C SER A 168 -35.55 -24.16 43.47
N SER A 169 -34.92 -23.58 44.50
CA SER A 169 -35.59 -22.84 45.57
C SER A 169 -34.85 -21.54 45.90
N VAL A 170 -35.54 -20.60 46.53
CA VAL A 170 -34.94 -19.34 47.01
C VAL A 170 -33.77 -19.58 47.96
N VAL A 171 -33.81 -20.65 48.76
CA VAL A 171 -32.73 -21.03 49.69
C VAL A 171 -31.48 -21.44 48.92
N SER A 172 -31.61 -22.33 47.92
CA SER A 172 -30.46 -22.73 47.08
C SER A 172 -29.91 -21.56 46.25
N PHE A 173 -30.77 -20.62 45.86
CA PHE A 173 -30.37 -19.39 45.18
C PHE A 173 -29.58 -18.46 46.11
N GLN A 174 -30.08 -18.24 47.33
CA GLN A 174 -29.41 -17.46 48.38
C GLN A 174 -28.03 -18.04 48.68
N GLU A 175 -27.95 -19.35 48.90
CA GLU A 175 -26.69 -20.03 49.18
C GLU A 175 -25.68 -19.81 48.04
N ALA A 176 -26.09 -19.97 46.77
CA ALA A 176 -25.22 -19.73 45.63
C ALA A 176 -24.74 -18.27 45.53
N VAL A 177 -25.63 -17.29 45.78
CA VAL A 177 -25.29 -15.85 45.76
C VAL A 177 -24.34 -15.48 46.89
N SER A 178 -24.62 -15.88 48.14
CA SER A 178 -23.74 -15.65 49.29
C SER A 178 -22.37 -16.27 49.06
N ASN A 179 -22.32 -17.47 48.46
CA ASN A 179 -21.08 -18.13 48.08
C ASN A 179 -20.28 -17.32 47.05
N LEU A 180 -20.93 -16.76 46.02
CA LEU A 180 -20.26 -15.93 45.00
C LEU A 180 -19.73 -14.62 45.58
N VAL A 181 -20.51 -13.94 46.43
CA VAL A 181 -20.10 -12.70 47.09
C VAL A 181 -18.91 -12.98 48.02
N ALA A 182 -19.01 -13.99 48.88
CA ALA A 182 -17.90 -14.40 49.76
C ALA A 182 -16.64 -14.78 48.96
N LEU A 183 -16.81 -15.46 47.82
CA LEU A 183 -15.69 -15.83 46.95
C LEU A 183 -15.01 -14.61 46.32
N GLY A 184 -15.80 -13.61 45.90
CA GLY A 184 -15.30 -12.35 45.36
C GLY A 184 -14.59 -11.48 46.40
N GLU A 185 -15.04 -11.51 47.66
CA GLU A 185 -14.38 -10.78 48.75
C GLU A 185 -13.16 -11.50 49.33
N LYS A 186 -13.05 -12.83 49.14
CA LYS A 186 -11.90 -13.59 49.63
C LYS A 186 -10.58 -13.21 48.95
N LYS A 187 -10.58 -12.97 47.63
CA LYS A 187 -9.35 -12.65 46.85
C LYS A 187 -9.65 -11.62 45.74
N SER A 188 -8.92 -10.51 45.74
CA SER A 188 -9.07 -9.40 44.78
C SER A 188 -8.94 -9.84 43.30
N TRP A 189 -8.00 -10.73 42.98
CA TRP A 189 -7.76 -11.19 41.61
C TRP A 189 -8.91 -12.02 41.00
N LEU A 190 -9.81 -12.53 41.85
CA LEU A 190 -10.98 -13.34 41.48
C LEU A 190 -12.29 -12.55 41.52
N ARG A 191 -12.32 -11.40 42.21
CA ARG A 191 -13.49 -10.56 42.43
C ARG A 191 -14.27 -10.31 41.14
N GLU A 192 -13.59 -9.80 40.11
CA GLU A 192 -14.20 -9.53 38.81
C GLU A 192 -14.96 -10.74 38.24
N SER A 193 -14.36 -11.95 38.30
CA SER A 193 -14.97 -13.17 37.74
C SER A 193 -16.15 -13.69 38.59
N ALA A 194 -16.05 -13.58 39.91
CA ALA A 194 -17.13 -13.98 40.83
C ALA A 194 -18.35 -13.07 40.68
N TRP A 195 -18.13 -11.75 40.65
CA TRP A 195 -19.21 -10.78 40.49
C TRP A 195 -19.77 -10.74 39.07
N TRP A 196 -18.96 -11.01 38.04
CA TRP A 196 -19.47 -11.24 36.69
C TRP A 196 -20.41 -12.45 36.65
N THR A 197 -20.06 -13.53 37.36
CA THR A 197 -20.92 -14.72 37.51
C THR A 197 -22.21 -14.39 38.28
N LEU A 198 -22.16 -13.53 39.30
CA LEU A 198 -23.35 -12.98 39.96
C LEU A 198 -24.23 -12.20 38.97
N GLY A 199 -23.63 -11.43 38.07
CA GLY A 199 -24.33 -10.78 36.97
C GLY A 199 -25.10 -11.76 36.07
N LEU A 200 -24.51 -12.93 35.76
CA LEU A 200 -25.20 -14.00 35.03
C LEU A 200 -26.39 -14.58 35.81
N ALA A 201 -26.26 -14.72 37.14
CA ALA A 201 -27.36 -15.18 37.98
C ALA A 201 -28.54 -14.19 37.96
N ILE A 202 -28.25 -12.88 37.99
CA ILE A 202 -29.25 -11.81 37.84
C ILE A 202 -29.93 -11.90 36.47
N ASP A 203 -29.16 -12.07 35.39
CA ASP A 203 -29.71 -12.17 34.04
C ASP A 203 -30.62 -13.41 33.90
N ALA A 204 -30.19 -14.57 34.42
CA ALA A 204 -30.98 -15.79 34.47
C ALA A 204 -32.28 -15.61 35.29
N LEU A 205 -32.20 -14.98 36.46
CA LEU A 205 -33.36 -14.67 37.30
C LEU A 205 -34.34 -13.71 36.61
N THR A 206 -33.82 -12.71 35.91
CA THR A 206 -34.61 -11.69 35.21
C THR A 206 -35.48 -12.30 34.11
N VAL A 207 -34.96 -13.28 33.37
CA VAL A 207 -35.71 -13.96 32.29
C VAL A 207 -36.57 -15.13 32.82
N SER A 208 -36.31 -15.60 34.04
CA SER A 208 -37.05 -16.73 34.63
C SER A 208 -38.48 -16.41 35.06
N ASP A 209 -39.29 -17.46 35.17
CA ASP A 209 -40.67 -17.47 35.66
C ASP A 209 -40.82 -18.10 37.06
N VAL A 210 -39.75 -18.12 37.86
CA VAL A 210 -39.79 -18.72 39.21
C VAL A 210 -40.74 -17.93 40.14
N PRO A 211 -41.56 -18.60 40.96
CA PRO A 211 -42.53 -17.92 41.82
C PRO A 211 -41.87 -17.06 42.92
N TRP A 212 -40.66 -17.43 43.33
CA TRP A 212 -39.87 -16.74 44.36
C TRP A 212 -38.94 -15.63 43.81
N LYS A 213 -39.16 -15.20 42.56
CA LYS A 213 -38.31 -14.20 41.86
C LYS A 213 -38.11 -12.90 42.65
N LYS A 214 -39.18 -12.35 43.23
CA LYS A 214 -39.11 -11.12 44.06
C LYS A 214 -38.21 -11.32 45.28
N SER A 215 -38.43 -12.40 46.02
CA SER A 215 -37.63 -12.76 47.20
C SER A 215 -36.15 -12.98 46.84
N ALA A 216 -35.86 -13.59 45.69
CA ALA A 216 -34.48 -13.76 45.23
C ALA A 216 -33.78 -12.43 44.89
N PHE A 217 -34.51 -11.43 44.35
CA PHE A 217 -33.95 -10.09 44.18
C PHE A 217 -33.68 -9.39 45.51
N ASP A 218 -34.55 -9.56 46.51
CA ASP A 218 -34.31 -9.04 47.86
C ASP A 218 -33.05 -9.66 48.49
N VAL A 219 -32.86 -10.97 48.32
CA VAL A 219 -31.64 -11.67 48.74
C VAL A 219 -30.38 -11.09 48.07
N ILE A 220 -30.41 -10.82 46.75
CA ILE A 220 -29.26 -10.20 46.07
C ILE A 220 -28.95 -8.84 46.67
N VAL A 221 -29.98 -8.01 46.92
CA VAL A 221 -29.80 -6.68 47.51
C VAL A 221 -29.21 -6.81 48.92
N GLU A 222 -29.69 -7.74 49.73
CA GLU A 222 -29.15 -7.98 51.07
C GLU A 222 -27.68 -8.43 51.03
N CYS A 223 -27.35 -9.45 50.23
CA CYS A 223 -25.96 -9.94 50.14
C CYS A 223 -25.00 -8.89 49.56
N VAL A 224 -25.44 -8.05 48.61
CA VAL A 224 -24.57 -7.03 47.97
C VAL A 224 -24.37 -5.79 48.84
N PHE A 225 -25.39 -5.35 49.58
CA PHE A 225 -25.37 -4.06 50.29
C PHE A 225 -25.26 -4.18 51.82
N SER A 226 -25.75 -5.26 52.43
CA SER A 226 -25.70 -5.45 53.89
C SER A 226 -24.39 -6.09 54.35
N GLU A 227 -23.85 -7.05 53.60
CA GLU A 227 -22.63 -7.79 53.97
C GLU A 227 -21.34 -7.04 53.59
N ASN A 228 -21.37 -6.13 52.61
CA ASN A 228 -20.21 -5.39 52.12
C ASN A 228 -20.50 -3.90 51.95
N SER A 229 -19.83 -3.04 52.72
CA SER A 229 -19.99 -1.57 52.65
C SER A 229 -19.10 -0.89 51.59
N ALA A 230 -18.00 -1.52 51.16
CA ALA A 230 -17.06 -0.93 50.23
C ALA A 230 -17.66 -0.85 48.81
N TRP A 231 -17.24 0.18 48.06
CA TRP A 231 -17.64 0.35 46.67
C TRP A 231 -16.54 -0.11 45.72
N SER A 232 -16.91 -0.98 44.78
CA SER A 232 -16.03 -1.50 43.75
C SER A 232 -16.67 -1.36 42.36
N PRO A 233 -15.88 -1.44 41.28
CA PRO A 233 -16.38 -1.47 39.90
C PRO A 233 -17.42 -2.57 39.67
N GLU A 234 -17.27 -3.72 40.32
CA GLU A 234 -18.21 -4.83 40.27
C GLU A 234 -19.53 -4.48 40.96
N LYS A 235 -19.47 -3.87 42.16
CA LYS A 235 -20.67 -3.42 42.88
C LYS A 235 -21.42 -2.34 42.10
N VAL A 236 -20.69 -1.42 41.45
CA VAL A 236 -21.26 -0.46 40.49
C VAL A 236 -22.01 -1.20 39.37
N ALA A 237 -21.38 -2.18 38.73
CA ALA A 237 -21.99 -2.95 37.65
C ALA A 237 -23.30 -3.65 38.06
N ILE A 238 -23.30 -4.32 39.21
CA ILE A 238 -24.48 -4.99 39.75
C ILE A 238 -25.56 -3.99 40.14
N THR A 239 -25.19 -2.86 40.76
CA THR A 239 -26.14 -1.79 41.11
C THR A 239 -26.83 -1.26 39.85
N LEU A 240 -26.08 -0.98 38.78
CA LEU A 240 -26.66 -0.51 37.51
C LEU A 240 -27.62 -1.51 36.88
N LYS A 241 -27.31 -2.82 36.95
CA LYS A 241 -28.23 -3.88 36.50
C LYS A 241 -29.51 -3.88 37.32
N LEU A 242 -29.40 -3.86 38.66
CA LEU A 242 -30.57 -3.89 39.55
C LEU A 242 -31.43 -2.63 39.44
N GLN A 243 -30.83 -1.45 39.29
CA GLN A 243 -31.55 -0.19 39.05
C GLN A 243 -32.36 -0.22 37.75
N ASN A 244 -31.89 -0.95 36.74
CA ASN A 244 -32.64 -1.11 35.50
C ASN A 244 -33.82 -2.08 35.64
N ILE A 245 -33.66 -3.14 36.43
CA ILE A 245 -34.70 -4.17 36.65
C ILE A 245 -35.77 -3.66 37.64
N HIS A 246 -35.37 -2.92 38.67
CA HIS A 246 -36.24 -2.41 39.74
C HIS A 246 -36.07 -0.90 39.93
N PRO A 247 -36.58 -0.07 38.99
CA PRO A 247 -36.46 1.38 39.08
C PRO A 247 -37.23 1.99 40.26
N ASP A 248 -38.34 1.36 40.68
CA ASP A 248 -39.22 1.88 41.74
C ASP A 248 -38.69 1.65 43.17
N ARG A 249 -37.56 0.95 43.33
CA ARG A 249 -36.95 0.69 44.64
C ARG A 249 -36.31 1.98 45.18
N ASP A 250 -36.36 2.17 46.49
CA ASP A 250 -35.72 3.30 47.18
C ASP A 250 -34.18 3.12 47.25
N TRP A 251 -33.52 3.39 46.12
CA TRP A 251 -32.07 3.25 45.95
C TRP A 251 -31.24 4.19 46.84
N ARG A 252 -31.83 5.28 47.34
CA ARG A 252 -31.15 6.24 48.21
C ARG A 252 -30.62 5.58 49.48
N LYS A 253 -31.36 4.61 50.03
CA LYS A 253 -30.98 3.85 51.24
C LYS A 253 -29.68 3.07 51.08
N PHE A 254 -29.39 2.58 49.88
CA PHE A 254 -28.23 1.72 49.59
C PHE A 254 -27.02 2.50 49.05
N LEU A 255 -27.29 3.66 48.45
CA LEU A 255 -26.27 4.50 47.80
C LEU A 255 -25.62 5.52 48.74
N CYS A 256 -26.36 6.01 49.74
CA CYS A 256 -25.82 6.95 50.72
C CYS A 256 -24.94 6.23 51.78
N PRO A 257 -23.87 6.86 52.30
CA PRO A 257 -23.44 8.24 52.04
C PRO A 257 -22.51 8.42 50.82
N ALA A 258 -22.08 7.34 50.16
CA ALA A 258 -21.09 7.39 49.09
C ALA A 258 -21.55 8.19 47.86
N PHE A 259 -22.84 8.08 47.52
CA PHE A 259 -23.46 8.78 46.40
C PHE A 259 -24.55 9.74 46.87
N LYS A 260 -24.63 10.90 46.19
CA LYS A 260 -25.53 12.02 46.54
C LYS A 260 -26.92 11.88 45.89
N SER A 261 -26.98 11.22 44.74
CA SER A 261 -28.21 10.97 43.98
C SER A 261 -28.61 9.49 44.04
N PRO A 262 -29.92 9.15 44.06
CA PRO A 262 -30.41 7.78 43.96
C PRO A 262 -30.15 7.15 42.57
N ASP A 263 -29.85 7.93 41.54
CA ASP A 263 -29.39 7.44 40.24
C ASP A 263 -27.87 7.45 40.19
N LEU A 264 -27.25 6.29 39.96
CA LEU A 264 -25.80 6.12 40.00
C LEU A 264 -25.08 6.92 38.90
N LEU A 265 -25.70 7.09 37.73
CA LEU A 265 -25.13 7.82 36.59
C LEU A 265 -25.48 9.32 36.57
N ALA A 266 -26.12 9.83 37.63
CA ALA A 266 -26.38 11.26 37.76
C ALA A 266 -25.08 12.08 37.85
N ASN A 267 -25.08 13.29 37.28
CA ASN A 267 -23.91 14.18 37.25
C ASN A 267 -23.26 14.40 38.64
N ALA A 268 -24.07 14.47 39.71
CA ALA A 268 -23.60 14.65 41.08
C ALA A 268 -22.76 13.47 41.62
N ASN A 269 -22.85 12.29 41.00
CA ASN A 269 -22.18 11.06 41.39
C ASN A 269 -20.92 10.76 40.57
N LEU A 270 -20.71 11.46 39.44
CA LEU A 270 -19.65 11.15 38.47
C LEU A 270 -18.23 11.24 39.04
N LEU A 271 -17.95 12.19 39.94
CA LEU A 271 -16.64 12.30 40.59
C LEU A 271 -16.33 11.09 41.49
N THR A 272 -17.33 10.63 42.26
CA THR A 272 -17.22 9.42 43.08
C THR A 272 -17.04 8.19 42.20
N LEU A 273 -17.83 8.09 41.13
CA LEU A 273 -17.74 6.99 40.16
C LEU A 273 -16.36 6.97 39.47
N GLY A 274 -15.85 8.12 39.08
CA GLY A 274 -14.51 8.29 38.50
C GLY A 274 -13.41 7.78 39.42
N ARG A 275 -13.51 8.05 40.74
CA ARG A 275 -12.56 7.51 41.74
C ARG A 275 -12.62 5.98 41.81
N ILE A 276 -13.82 5.41 41.94
CA ILE A 276 -14.02 3.96 42.05
C ILE A 276 -13.50 3.23 40.79
N LEU A 277 -13.75 3.79 39.60
CA LEU A 277 -13.32 3.19 38.33
C LEU A 277 -11.83 3.41 38.02
N LYS A 278 -11.20 4.43 38.63
CA LYS A 278 -9.76 4.72 38.50
C LYS A 278 -8.88 3.78 39.32
N GLU A 279 -9.41 3.22 40.42
CA GLU A 279 -8.68 2.50 41.46
C GLU A 279 -8.71 0.97 41.32
N THR A 280 -8.92 0.43 40.11
CA THR A 280 -8.98 -1.03 39.84
C THR A 280 -7.71 -1.84 40.18
N ALA A 281 -6.72 -1.31 40.89
CA ALA A 281 -5.49 -2.04 41.25
C ALA A 281 -4.78 -1.62 42.56
N THR A 282 -5.46 -1.00 43.55
CA THR A 282 -4.84 -0.73 44.86
C THR A 282 -5.75 -1.11 46.01
N GLU A 283 -5.20 -1.86 46.97
CA GLU A 283 -5.85 -2.30 48.20
C GLU A 283 -6.37 -1.10 49.00
N ALA A 284 -7.59 -1.22 49.53
CA ALA A 284 -8.16 -0.27 50.48
C ALA A 284 -7.64 -0.58 51.89
N ASP A 285 -6.97 0.41 52.47
CA ASP A 285 -6.81 0.72 53.91
C ASP A 285 -6.67 -0.44 54.91
N THR A 286 -5.42 -0.67 55.34
CA THR A 286 -5.13 -0.87 56.76
C THR A 286 -4.39 0.36 57.28
N GLU A 287 -5.01 1.08 58.21
CA GLU A 287 -4.39 2.10 59.05
C GLU A 287 -3.24 1.48 59.88
N SER A 288 -2.04 1.37 59.32
CA SER A 288 -0.76 1.43 60.04
C SER A 288 0.41 1.14 59.10
N GLY A 289 1.25 2.15 58.84
CA GLY A 289 2.65 1.97 58.46
C GLY A 289 2.94 1.80 56.97
N VAL A 290 3.63 2.80 56.42
CA VAL A 290 4.50 2.84 55.23
C VAL A 290 4.02 2.04 53.99
N PRO A 291 3.73 2.71 52.85
CA PRO A 291 3.33 2.03 51.63
C PRO A 291 4.52 1.23 51.07
N LYS A 292 4.56 -0.08 51.35
CA LYS A 292 5.35 -0.99 50.53
C LYS A 292 4.56 -1.21 49.24
N SER A 293 5.16 -0.80 48.13
CA SER A 293 4.71 -1.04 46.77
C SER A 293 4.53 -2.54 46.50
N ALA A 294 3.34 -3.05 46.81
CA ALA A 294 2.91 -4.36 46.34
C ALA A 294 2.43 -4.21 44.90
N ALA A 295 3.14 -4.84 43.97
CA ALA A 295 2.82 -4.89 42.55
C ALA A 295 1.43 -5.53 42.32
N GLY A 296 0.39 -4.71 42.29
CA GLY A 296 -0.92 -5.08 41.80
C GLY A 296 -0.83 -5.41 40.32
N SER A 297 -1.15 -6.66 39.96
CA SER A 297 -1.12 -7.19 38.59
C SER A 297 -2.06 -6.41 37.67
N TRP A 298 -1.57 -5.36 37.01
CA TRP A 298 -2.28 -4.69 35.92
C TRP A 298 -2.68 -5.73 34.86
N LYS A 299 -3.96 -5.71 34.45
CA LYS A 299 -4.48 -6.57 33.38
C LYS A 299 -4.76 -5.70 32.15
N PRO A 300 -4.33 -6.09 30.94
CA PRO A 300 -4.63 -5.35 29.71
C PRO A 300 -6.11 -5.35 29.32
N GLN A 301 -6.98 -6.09 30.02
CA GLN A 301 -8.39 -6.20 29.67
C GLN A 301 -9.23 -5.20 30.46
N LEU A 302 -10.04 -4.41 29.75
CA LEU A 302 -10.96 -3.46 30.36
C LEU A 302 -12.05 -4.19 31.18
N HIS A 303 -12.23 -3.75 32.43
CA HIS A 303 -13.21 -4.29 33.36
C HIS A 303 -14.63 -4.32 32.78
N PHE A 304 -15.42 -5.37 33.05
CA PHE A 304 -16.74 -5.56 32.42
C PHE A 304 -17.77 -4.44 32.72
N VAL A 305 -17.60 -3.72 33.84
CA VAL A 305 -18.45 -2.57 34.23
C VAL A 305 -18.60 -1.54 33.12
N TRP A 306 -17.54 -1.29 32.34
CA TRP A 306 -17.56 -0.30 31.27
C TRP A 306 -18.54 -0.65 30.17
N GLY A 307 -18.72 -1.95 29.88
CA GLY A 307 -19.75 -2.39 28.93
C GLY A 307 -21.15 -2.04 29.41
N ILE A 308 -21.45 -2.31 30.69
CA ILE A 308 -22.75 -2.06 31.30
C ILE A 308 -23.03 -0.55 31.40
N ILE A 309 -22.05 0.26 31.76
CA ILE A 309 -22.19 1.73 31.79
C ILE A 309 -22.48 2.27 30.38
N LEU A 310 -21.70 1.85 29.39
CA LEU A 310 -21.91 2.28 28.00
C LEU A 310 -23.24 1.79 27.44
N ASP A 311 -23.77 0.64 27.86
CA ASP A 311 -25.10 0.16 27.43
C ASP A 311 -26.24 1.09 27.91
N GLN A 312 -26.02 1.85 29.00
CA GLN A 312 -26.99 2.81 29.55
C GLN A 312 -26.80 4.24 29.03
N LEU A 313 -25.55 4.66 28.78
CA LEU A 313 -25.22 6.01 28.29
C LEU A 313 -25.26 6.13 26.77
N LEU A 314 -24.84 5.07 26.07
CA LEU A 314 -24.81 4.95 24.61
C LEU A 314 -25.47 3.63 24.20
N PRO A 315 -26.80 3.52 24.38
CA PRO A 315 -27.54 2.34 23.93
C PRO A 315 -27.32 2.18 22.43
N GLY A 316 -26.95 0.95 22.00
CA GLY A 316 -26.68 0.68 20.59
C GLY A 316 -27.92 0.94 19.71
N PRO A 317 -27.76 1.08 18.39
CA PRO A 317 -28.83 1.51 17.47
C PRO A 317 -30.09 0.61 17.46
N ASN A 318 -29.99 -0.62 17.99
CA ASN A 318 -31.10 -1.57 18.09
C ASN A 318 -31.62 -1.75 19.54
N SER A 319 -31.20 -0.89 20.48
CA SER A 319 -31.59 -0.99 21.89
C SER A 319 -32.90 -0.25 22.15
N THR A 320 -33.79 -0.87 22.92
CA THR A 320 -35.04 -0.27 23.42
C THR A 320 -34.85 0.51 24.72
N VAL A 321 -33.60 0.66 25.19
CA VAL A 321 -33.26 1.30 26.47
C VAL A 321 -33.06 2.81 26.25
N PHE A 322 -33.76 3.64 27.02
CA PHE A 322 -33.56 5.08 27.03
C PHE A 322 -32.22 5.45 27.68
N THR A 323 -31.58 6.50 27.17
CA THR A 323 -30.34 7.04 27.74
C THR A 323 -30.57 7.52 29.18
N LYS A 324 -29.74 7.04 30.11
CA LYS A 324 -29.75 7.47 31.51
C LYS A 324 -28.49 8.26 31.83
N GLY A 325 -28.64 9.53 32.20
CA GLY A 325 -27.53 10.44 32.48
C GLY A 325 -26.98 11.13 31.23
N SER A 326 -25.91 11.91 31.40
CA SER A 326 -25.24 12.64 30.31
C SER A 326 -23.96 11.92 29.92
N PHE A 327 -23.91 11.40 28.68
CA PHE A 327 -22.68 10.80 28.14
C PHE A 327 -21.53 11.80 28.07
N GLN A 328 -21.82 13.05 27.69
CA GLN A 328 -20.82 14.12 27.61
C GLN A 328 -20.16 14.36 28.97
N GLU A 329 -20.96 14.51 30.04
CA GLU A 329 -20.44 14.74 31.39
C GLU A 329 -19.73 13.50 31.93
N PHE A 330 -20.27 12.30 31.67
CA PHE A 330 -19.61 11.06 32.04
C PHE A 330 -18.23 10.92 31.38
N PHE A 331 -18.14 11.06 30.05
CA PHE A 331 -16.88 10.91 29.34
C PHE A 331 -15.87 11.97 29.77
N ARG A 332 -16.31 13.22 29.95
CA ARG A 332 -15.44 14.29 30.47
C ARG A 332 -14.90 13.98 31.87
N VAL A 333 -15.77 13.69 32.85
CA VAL A 333 -15.36 13.56 34.26
C VAL A 333 -14.69 12.22 34.55
N VAL A 334 -15.25 11.12 34.04
CA VAL A 334 -14.85 9.76 34.39
C VAL A 334 -13.76 9.20 33.47
N VAL A 335 -13.65 9.68 32.23
CA VAL A 335 -12.65 9.22 31.26
C VAL A 335 -11.57 10.28 31.02
N ASP A 336 -11.94 11.47 30.54
CA ASP A 336 -10.99 12.51 30.13
C ASP A 336 -10.19 13.07 31.32
N GLU A 337 -10.88 13.59 32.34
CA GLU A 337 -10.28 14.21 33.53
C GLU A 337 -9.68 13.19 34.51
N SER A 338 -10.05 11.90 34.38
CA SER A 338 -9.63 10.84 35.31
C SER A 338 -8.56 9.91 34.75
N LEU A 339 -8.72 9.39 33.53
CA LEU A 339 -7.82 8.42 32.88
C LEU A 339 -6.78 9.06 31.96
N PHE A 340 -7.09 10.24 31.40
CA PHE A 340 -6.18 11.01 30.54
C PHE A 340 -5.61 12.27 31.23
N SER A 341 -5.74 12.39 32.56
CA SER A 341 -5.11 13.49 33.30
C SER A 341 -3.60 13.51 33.09
N ALA A 342 -2.96 14.68 33.22
CA ALA A 342 -1.51 14.80 33.08
C ALA A 342 -0.76 13.87 34.06
N THR A 343 -1.30 13.71 35.26
CA THR A 343 -0.79 12.83 36.33
C THR A 343 -1.21 11.35 36.21
N SER A 344 -1.91 10.97 35.14
CA SER A 344 -2.34 9.57 34.95
C SER A 344 -1.20 8.71 34.42
N SER A 345 -1.08 7.50 34.98
CA SER A 345 -0.10 6.50 34.54
C SER A 345 -0.39 5.99 33.13
N GLN A 346 0.60 5.36 32.50
CA GLN A 346 0.46 4.81 31.14
C GLN A 346 -0.62 3.73 31.08
N GLU A 347 -0.76 2.92 32.13
CA GLU A 347 -1.81 1.90 32.27
C GLU A 347 -3.22 2.50 32.26
N ARG A 348 -3.40 3.64 32.93
CA ARG A 348 -4.70 4.33 32.99
C ARG A 348 -5.07 4.94 31.65
N LYS A 349 -4.10 5.59 30.98
CA LYS A 349 -4.28 6.11 29.61
C LYS A 349 -4.59 4.98 28.62
N TYR A 350 -3.94 3.82 28.75
CA TYR A 350 -4.27 2.63 27.97
C TYR A 350 -5.73 2.19 28.16
N SER A 351 -6.21 2.09 29.41
CA SER A 351 -7.62 1.81 29.70
C SER A 351 -8.55 2.87 29.10
N GLY A 352 -8.17 4.15 29.15
CA GLY A 352 -8.90 5.24 28.50
C GLY A 352 -9.05 5.02 26.99
N PHE A 353 -7.99 4.60 26.30
CA PHE A 353 -8.08 4.26 24.88
C PHE A 353 -9.01 3.08 24.62
N GLN A 354 -9.01 2.05 25.48
CA GLN A 354 -9.95 0.93 25.36
C GLN A 354 -11.41 1.35 25.57
N VAL A 355 -11.66 2.31 26.48
CA VAL A 355 -13.00 2.88 26.66
C VAL A 355 -13.45 3.60 25.38
N PHE A 356 -12.57 4.41 24.78
CA PHE A 356 -12.83 5.06 23.48
C PHE A 356 -13.15 4.01 22.40
N GLN A 357 -12.35 2.97 22.26
CA GLN A 357 -12.56 1.89 21.29
C GLN A 357 -13.91 1.18 21.46
N LYS A 358 -14.39 1.01 22.70
CA LYS A 358 -15.72 0.44 22.97
C LYS A 358 -16.86 1.41 22.74
N ALA A 359 -16.63 2.71 22.89
CA ALA A 359 -17.64 3.74 22.73
C ALA A 359 -17.83 4.13 21.25
N LEU A 360 -16.76 4.14 20.45
CA LEU A 360 -16.78 4.56 19.03
C LEU A 360 -17.84 3.85 18.17
N PRO A 361 -18.05 2.51 18.27
CA PRO A 361 -19.09 1.85 17.47
C PRO A 361 -20.54 2.17 17.89
N ARG A 362 -20.73 2.90 18.99
CA ARG A 362 -22.03 3.19 19.61
C ARG A 362 -22.47 4.64 19.42
N VAL A 363 -21.61 5.52 18.92
CA VAL A 363 -21.93 6.93 18.75
C VAL A 363 -22.72 7.20 17.47
N THR A 364 -23.61 8.17 17.57
CA THR A 364 -24.32 8.81 16.46
C THR A 364 -23.64 10.13 16.09
N GLU A 365 -24.12 10.83 15.06
CA GLU A 365 -23.62 12.14 14.66
C GLU A 365 -23.65 13.15 15.84
N ASP A 366 -24.73 13.16 16.62
CA ASP A 366 -24.92 14.07 17.76
C ASP A 366 -23.93 13.82 18.92
N ASN A 367 -23.58 12.55 19.17
CA ASN A 367 -22.73 12.16 20.29
C ASN A 367 -21.26 12.04 19.90
N MET A 368 -20.92 12.08 18.60
CA MET A 368 -19.55 11.98 18.09
C MET A 368 -18.59 13.01 18.72
N PRO A 369 -18.94 14.30 18.81
CA PRO A 369 -18.02 15.30 19.38
C PRO A 369 -17.66 15.04 20.84
N MET A 370 -18.53 14.33 21.57
CA MET A 370 -18.36 14.06 23.00
C MET A 370 -17.19 13.09 23.30
N LEU A 371 -16.71 12.33 22.30
CA LEU A 371 -15.56 11.43 22.43
C LEU A 371 -14.21 12.15 22.29
N PHE A 372 -14.17 13.28 21.57
CA PHE A 372 -12.93 13.97 21.20
C PHE A 372 -12.64 15.11 22.16
N THR A 373 -12.51 14.76 23.44
CA THR A 373 -12.24 15.68 24.54
C THR A 373 -10.78 16.14 24.57
N LYS A 374 -10.51 17.23 25.31
CA LYS A 374 -9.22 17.91 25.33
C LYS A 374 -8.06 16.99 25.76
N ASN A 375 -8.20 16.25 26.87
CA ASN A 375 -7.08 15.44 27.38
C ASN A 375 -6.86 14.18 26.55
N PHE A 376 -7.95 13.57 26.05
CA PHE A 376 -7.90 12.49 25.08
C PHE A 376 -7.13 12.90 23.82
N MET A 377 -7.53 13.99 23.17
CA MET A 377 -6.88 14.44 21.93
C MET A 377 -5.41 14.76 22.14
N ARG A 378 -5.07 15.48 23.21
CA ARG A 378 -3.67 15.75 23.58
C ARG A 378 -2.87 14.46 23.78
N SER A 379 -3.42 13.50 24.53
CA SER A 379 -2.75 12.21 24.79
C SER A 379 -2.59 11.40 23.50
N TRP A 380 -3.61 11.39 22.65
CA TRP A 380 -3.62 10.63 21.42
C TRP A 380 -2.63 11.19 20.40
N ILE A 381 -2.61 12.51 20.19
CA ILE A 381 -1.65 13.20 19.33
C ILE A 381 -0.21 12.95 19.79
N ASN A 382 0.07 13.14 21.09
CA ASN A 382 1.41 12.91 21.65
C ASN A 382 1.90 11.46 21.51
N HIS A 383 1.00 10.48 21.70
CA HIS A 383 1.37 9.08 21.55
C HIS A 383 1.42 8.61 20.08
N LEU A 384 0.78 9.32 19.15
CA LEU A 384 0.91 9.04 17.72
C LEU A 384 2.20 9.60 17.11
N SER A 385 2.68 10.76 17.56
CA SER A 385 3.77 11.50 16.90
C SER A 385 5.11 10.76 16.86
N HIS A 386 5.42 9.90 17.83
CA HIS A 386 6.68 9.14 17.89
C HIS A 386 6.47 7.64 18.17
N PRO A 387 7.13 6.75 17.41
CA PRO A 387 6.97 5.30 17.54
C PRO A 387 7.52 4.74 18.86
N ASP A 388 8.47 5.43 19.49
CA ASP A 388 9.12 5.00 20.75
C ASP A 388 8.25 5.23 21.99
N ARG A 389 7.15 5.98 21.86
CA ARG A 389 6.23 6.22 22.98
C ARG A 389 5.54 4.91 23.38
N TYR A 390 5.49 4.63 24.68
CA TYR A 390 4.95 3.38 25.24
C TYR A 390 3.54 3.02 24.73
N LEU A 391 2.65 4.01 24.58
CA LEU A 391 1.28 3.83 24.12
C LEU A 391 1.09 4.02 22.61
N HIS A 392 2.17 4.13 21.82
CA HIS A 392 2.08 4.34 20.38
C HIS A 392 1.26 3.25 19.68
N LYS A 393 1.43 1.98 20.08
CA LYS A 393 0.69 0.86 19.50
C LYS A 393 -0.83 0.98 19.67
N VAL A 394 -1.30 1.37 20.86
CA VAL A 394 -2.74 1.54 21.10
C VAL A 394 -3.26 2.82 20.44
N ALA A 395 -2.48 3.90 20.44
CA ALA A 395 -2.83 5.14 19.74
C ALA A 395 -3.00 4.91 18.23
N ARG A 396 -2.09 4.13 17.62
CA ARG A 396 -2.19 3.71 16.21
C ARG A 396 -3.37 2.77 15.95
N GLN A 397 -3.67 1.89 16.91
CA GLN A 397 -4.87 1.06 16.83
C GLN A 397 -6.14 1.92 16.81
N VAL A 398 -6.22 2.97 17.65
CA VAL A 398 -7.35 3.92 17.64
C VAL A 398 -7.50 4.61 16.27
N ALA A 399 -6.41 5.04 15.64
CA ALA A 399 -6.47 5.59 14.27
C ALA A 399 -7.00 4.56 13.25
N THR A 400 -6.58 3.31 13.38
CA THR A 400 -7.05 2.19 12.56
C THR A 400 -8.53 1.88 12.79
N ASP A 401 -8.99 1.95 14.04
CA ASP A 401 -10.39 1.71 14.42
C ASP A 401 -11.30 2.82 13.89
N ILE A 402 -10.85 4.08 13.93
CA ILE A 402 -11.55 5.22 13.31
C ILE A 402 -11.68 5.02 11.80
N GLN A 403 -10.61 4.62 11.12
CA GLN A 403 -10.66 4.30 9.69
C GLN A 403 -11.65 3.18 9.39
N ALA A 404 -11.59 2.08 10.15
CA ALA A 404 -12.50 0.94 9.99
C ALA A 404 -13.97 1.31 10.31
N PHE A 405 -14.19 2.25 11.21
CA PHE A 405 -15.51 2.80 11.53
C PHE A 405 -16.07 3.61 10.36
N VAL A 406 -15.29 4.52 9.77
CA VAL A 406 -15.72 5.31 8.60
C VAL A 406 -15.96 4.41 7.38
N GLN A 407 -15.15 3.37 7.16
CA GLN A 407 -15.40 2.40 6.09
C GLN A 407 -16.76 1.69 6.22
N LYS A 408 -17.24 1.48 7.46
CA LYS A 408 -18.58 0.90 7.71
C LYS A 408 -19.69 1.95 7.65
N GLN A 409 -19.40 3.20 8.00
CA GLN A 409 -20.35 4.31 8.04
C GLN A 409 -19.76 5.57 7.38
N PRO A 410 -19.65 5.61 6.02
CA PRO A 410 -18.97 6.70 5.31
C PRO A 410 -19.56 8.09 5.57
N GLN A 411 -20.86 8.17 5.88
CA GLN A 411 -21.56 9.43 6.17
C GLN A 411 -21.04 10.15 7.42
N LEU A 412 -20.43 9.43 8.38
CA LEU A 412 -19.90 10.02 9.61
C LEU A 412 -18.46 10.53 9.47
N GLY A 413 -17.80 10.30 8.33
CA GLY A 413 -16.42 10.71 8.11
C GLY A 413 -16.24 12.23 8.21
N PHE A 414 -17.20 13.02 7.71
CA PHE A 414 -17.15 14.49 7.81
C PHE A 414 -17.18 14.96 9.27
N ALA A 415 -18.12 14.44 10.06
CA ALA A 415 -18.23 14.78 11.49
C ALA A 415 -16.95 14.45 12.26
N LEU A 416 -16.27 13.35 11.91
CA LEU A 416 -14.98 12.97 12.49
C LEU A 416 -13.86 13.94 12.10
N ILE A 417 -13.75 14.31 10.82
CA ILE A 417 -12.75 15.30 10.38
C ILE A 417 -12.91 16.61 11.17
N LEU A 418 -14.15 17.07 11.38
CA LEU A 418 -14.41 18.28 12.18
C LEU A 418 -13.86 18.18 13.61
N GLN A 419 -13.82 16.98 14.20
CA GLN A 419 -13.23 16.78 15.53
C GLN A 419 -11.70 16.76 15.48
N LEU A 420 -11.11 16.14 14.44
CA LEU A 420 -9.66 16.04 14.28
C LEU A 420 -8.99 17.36 13.91
N THR A 421 -9.68 18.20 13.14
CA THR A 421 -9.21 19.52 12.71
C THR A 421 -9.84 20.67 13.51
N GLY A 422 -10.64 20.34 14.53
CA GLY A 422 -11.37 21.29 15.35
C GLY A 422 -10.57 21.82 16.54
N VAL A 423 -11.29 22.35 17.55
CA VAL A 423 -10.71 23.06 18.70
C VAL A 423 -9.71 22.24 19.52
N ASN A 424 -9.98 20.93 19.70
CA ASN A 424 -9.10 20.04 20.46
C ASN A 424 -8.07 19.32 19.57
N GLY A 425 -8.11 19.55 18.26
CA GLY A 425 -7.27 18.89 17.27
C GLY A 425 -6.26 19.84 16.64
N SER A 426 -5.87 19.56 15.39
CA SER A 426 -4.99 20.43 14.62
C SER A 426 -5.34 20.37 13.13
N GLN A 427 -5.30 21.52 12.46
CA GLN A 427 -5.43 21.59 11.00
C GLN A 427 -4.31 20.83 10.27
N GLN A 428 -3.19 20.56 10.96
CA GLN A 428 -2.06 19.77 10.46
C GLN A 428 -1.96 18.42 11.20
N PHE A 429 -3.09 17.82 11.59
CA PHE A 429 -3.15 16.59 12.38
C PHE A 429 -2.23 15.49 11.85
N ASP A 430 -2.30 15.18 10.55
CA ASP A 430 -1.52 14.11 9.93
C ASP A 430 -0.01 14.39 9.97
N LYS A 431 0.41 15.65 9.75
CA LYS A 431 1.81 16.08 9.86
C LYS A 431 2.32 15.97 11.30
N LEU A 432 1.56 16.48 12.26
CA LEU A 432 1.90 16.46 13.68
C LEU A 432 1.99 15.04 14.24
N THR A 433 1.11 14.16 13.79
CA THR A 433 1.03 12.76 14.25
C THR A 433 1.87 11.79 13.42
N LYS A 434 2.53 12.26 12.34
CA LYS A 434 3.21 11.42 11.34
C LYS A 434 2.33 10.25 10.88
N SER A 435 1.04 10.54 10.70
CA SER A 435 0.01 9.56 10.34
C SER A 435 -0.74 10.00 9.07
N LYS A 436 -1.60 9.12 8.56
CA LYS A 436 -2.47 9.39 7.41
C LYS A 436 -3.94 9.27 7.81
N THR A 437 -4.26 9.72 9.02
CA THR A 437 -5.58 9.48 9.62
C THR A 437 -6.65 10.29 8.90
N VAL A 438 -6.43 11.59 8.73
CA VAL A 438 -7.35 12.47 7.98
C VAL A 438 -7.40 12.06 6.51
N GLU A 439 -6.24 11.81 5.89
CA GLU A 439 -6.15 11.30 4.51
C GLU A 439 -6.98 10.01 4.31
N SER A 440 -6.88 9.07 5.25
CA SER A 440 -7.60 7.79 5.19
C SER A 440 -9.10 7.93 5.40
N ILE A 441 -9.54 8.90 6.22
CA ILE A 441 -10.96 9.21 6.41
C ILE A 441 -11.52 9.80 5.12
N LEU A 442 -10.84 10.78 4.51
CA LEU A 442 -11.23 11.37 3.22
C LEU A 442 -11.35 10.33 2.11
N ALA A 443 -10.42 9.37 2.04
CA ALA A 443 -10.46 8.29 1.06
C ALA A 443 -11.63 7.29 1.28
N ALA A 444 -12.12 7.15 2.51
CA ALA A 444 -13.22 6.24 2.86
C ALA A 444 -14.61 6.90 2.81
N MET A 445 -14.68 8.23 2.71
CA MET A 445 -15.93 8.98 2.63
C MET A 445 -16.62 8.84 1.27
N ASN A 446 -17.95 9.03 1.26
CA ASN A 446 -18.72 9.13 0.02
C ASN A 446 -18.65 10.54 -0.58
N ALA A 447 -19.09 10.69 -1.84
CA ALA A 447 -19.08 11.96 -2.55
C ALA A 447 -19.84 13.08 -1.81
N ASP A 448 -20.98 12.78 -1.18
CA ASP A 448 -21.76 13.75 -0.40
C ASP A 448 -20.99 14.25 0.83
N GLY A 449 -20.28 13.36 1.54
CA GLY A 449 -19.41 13.74 2.65
C GLY A 449 -18.28 14.68 2.21
N ILE A 450 -17.69 14.44 1.03
CA ILE A 450 -16.67 15.31 0.45
C ILE A 450 -17.26 16.67 0.05
N LYS A 451 -18.46 16.71 -0.54
CA LYS A 451 -19.19 17.96 -0.85
C LYS A 451 -19.48 18.78 0.41
N ASN A 452 -19.87 18.12 1.51
CA ASN A 452 -20.08 18.78 2.80
C ASN A 452 -18.76 19.32 3.39
N TYR A 453 -17.67 18.57 3.27
CA TYR A 453 -16.34 19.03 3.68
C TYR A 453 -15.87 20.26 2.90
N ILE A 454 -16.03 20.25 1.57
CA ILE A 454 -15.71 21.41 0.71
C ILE A 454 -16.55 22.62 1.09
N SER A 455 -17.86 22.45 1.29
CA SER A 455 -18.77 23.53 1.70
C SER A 455 -18.34 24.13 3.04
N HIS A 456 -17.97 23.27 4.00
CA HIS A 456 -17.46 23.71 5.29
C HIS A 456 -16.14 24.50 5.17
N LEU A 457 -15.19 24.04 4.35
CA LEU A 457 -13.94 24.77 4.10
C LEU A 457 -14.20 26.14 3.45
N ILE A 458 -15.12 26.21 2.47
CA ILE A 458 -15.48 27.48 1.81
C ILE A 458 -16.18 28.43 2.80
N ASP A 459 -17.02 27.93 3.69
CA ASP A 459 -17.67 28.73 4.72
C ASP A 459 -16.68 29.36 5.70
N GLN A 460 -15.51 28.75 5.86
CA GLN A 460 -14.42 29.22 6.71
C GLN A 460 -13.54 30.31 6.06
N VAL A 461 -13.75 30.65 4.78
CA VAL A 461 -12.93 31.66 4.07
C VAL A 461 -13.06 33.05 4.68
N ASN A 462 -14.22 33.37 5.26
CA ASN A 462 -14.46 34.62 5.96
C ASN A 462 -14.39 34.43 7.48
N PRO A 463 -13.86 35.43 8.23
CA PRO A 463 -13.88 35.40 9.68
C PRO A 463 -15.33 35.45 10.20
N ALA A 464 -15.57 34.82 11.35
CA ALA A 464 -16.87 34.84 12.03
C ALA A 464 -17.10 36.11 12.87
N ALA A 465 -16.03 36.88 13.15
CA ALA A 465 -16.04 38.11 13.93
C ALA A 465 -16.04 39.35 13.02
N ASP A 466 -16.26 40.53 13.62
CA ASP A 466 -16.35 41.81 12.92
C ASP A 466 -15.05 42.07 12.12
N PRO A 467 -15.11 42.39 10.80
CA PRO A 467 -13.95 42.47 9.92
C PRO A 467 -12.85 43.41 10.42
N ASP A 468 -13.23 44.45 11.17
CA ASP A 468 -12.32 45.47 11.70
C ASP A 468 -11.53 45.03 12.95
N SER A 469 -11.84 43.86 13.52
CA SER A 469 -11.21 43.33 14.74
C SER A 469 -10.26 42.15 14.53
N VAL A 470 -10.12 41.68 13.28
CA VAL A 470 -9.41 40.43 12.96
C VAL A 470 -8.11 40.72 12.22
N ASP A 471 -7.04 40.05 12.63
CA ASP A 471 -5.74 40.11 11.96
C ASP A 471 -5.81 39.56 10.53
N ILE A 472 -5.51 40.41 9.54
CA ILE A 472 -5.52 40.08 8.12
C ILE A 472 -4.54 38.94 7.81
N GLN A 473 -3.40 38.88 8.50
CA GLN A 473 -2.40 37.84 8.28
C GLN A 473 -2.94 36.46 8.68
N VAL A 474 -3.66 36.37 9.81
CA VAL A 474 -4.32 35.13 10.25
C VAL A 474 -5.39 34.68 9.26
N VAL A 475 -6.20 35.62 8.74
CA VAL A 475 -7.20 35.31 7.71
C VAL A 475 -6.53 34.80 6.43
N ASN A 476 -5.45 35.44 5.99
CA ASN A 476 -4.73 35.03 4.79
C ASN A 476 -4.08 33.66 4.95
N SER A 477 -3.43 33.37 6.08
CA SER A 477 -2.88 32.03 6.37
C SER A 477 -3.96 30.94 6.36
N ARG A 478 -5.15 31.24 6.91
CA ARG A 478 -6.30 30.31 6.85
C ARG A 478 -6.78 30.08 5.42
N ARG A 479 -6.89 31.14 4.61
CA ARG A 479 -7.28 31.04 3.20
C ARG A 479 -6.28 30.26 2.37
N ALA A 480 -4.98 30.50 2.59
CA ALA A 480 -3.91 29.72 1.95
C ALA A 480 -4.05 28.23 2.28
N TRP A 481 -4.26 27.89 3.56
CA TRP A 481 -4.51 26.50 3.98
C TRP A 481 -5.76 25.91 3.31
N ILE A 482 -6.87 26.65 3.22
CA ILE A 482 -8.09 26.21 2.53
C ILE A 482 -7.80 25.89 1.05
N ILE A 483 -7.09 26.78 0.34
CA ILE A 483 -6.71 26.57 -1.05
C ILE A 483 -5.89 25.27 -1.20
N ASP A 484 -4.94 25.03 -0.31
CA ASP A 484 -4.13 23.81 -0.31
C ASP A 484 -4.95 22.55 -0.01
N GLN A 485 -5.91 22.62 0.93
CA GLN A 485 -6.81 21.50 1.24
C GLN A 485 -7.71 21.14 0.06
N LEU A 486 -8.31 22.14 -0.61
CA LEU A 486 -9.14 21.91 -1.79
C LEU A 486 -8.32 21.25 -2.91
N SER A 487 -7.10 21.73 -3.14
CA SER A 487 -6.20 21.17 -4.14
C SER A 487 -5.76 19.74 -3.79
N ALA A 488 -5.53 19.46 -2.50
CA ALA A 488 -5.16 18.12 -2.01
C ALA A 488 -6.27 17.08 -2.26
N LEU A 489 -7.55 17.47 -2.22
CA LEU A 489 -8.67 16.58 -2.55
C LEU A 489 -8.61 16.11 -4.02
N ILE A 490 -8.21 16.99 -4.95
CA ILE A 490 -8.06 16.65 -6.38
C ILE A 490 -6.80 15.79 -6.59
N ARG A 491 -5.68 16.16 -5.96
CA ARG A 491 -4.41 15.42 -6.06
C ARG A 491 -4.48 14.00 -5.51
N ASN A 492 -5.21 13.78 -4.42
CA ASN A 492 -5.30 12.46 -3.81
C ASN A 492 -6.15 11.50 -4.65
N GLY A 493 -5.50 10.58 -5.36
CA GLY A 493 -6.16 9.58 -6.20
C GLY A 493 -7.03 8.56 -5.46
N ALA A 494 -6.91 8.43 -4.13
CA ALA A 494 -7.73 7.53 -3.33
C ALA A 494 -9.12 8.11 -2.98
N VAL A 495 -9.29 9.43 -3.06
CA VAL A 495 -10.58 10.10 -2.82
C VAL A 495 -11.53 9.82 -3.99
N PRO A 496 -12.76 9.35 -3.73
CA PRO A 496 -13.75 9.10 -4.79
C PRO A 496 -14.05 10.35 -5.62
N LYS A 497 -13.64 10.33 -6.89
CA LYS A 497 -13.82 11.43 -7.84
C LYS A 497 -15.25 11.48 -8.34
N ASP A 498 -15.88 12.64 -8.18
CA ASP A 498 -17.19 12.97 -8.72
C ASP A 498 -17.13 14.37 -9.35
N ASP A 499 -17.76 14.51 -10.50
CA ASP A 499 -17.51 15.65 -11.38
C ASP A 499 -18.01 16.96 -10.77
N ASP A 500 -19.10 16.92 -10.02
CA ASP A 500 -19.72 18.08 -9.39
C ASP A 500 -18.78 18.73 -8.37
N TRP A 501 -18.16 17.93 -7.49
CA TRP A 501 -17.31 18.49 -6.44
C TRP A 501 -15.95 18.93 -6.99
N ILE A 502 -15.44 18.26 -8.02
CA ILE A 502 -14.24 18.71 -8.74
C ILE A 502 -14.51 20.07 -9.37
N MET A 503 -15.62 20.22 -10.10
CA MET A 503 -16.02 21.51 -10.67
C MET A 503 -16.24 22.56 -9.58
N SER A 504 -16.83 22.22 -8.44
CA SER A 504 -17.01 23.15 -7.31
C SER A 504 -15.69 23.74 -6.82
N ILE A 505 -14.61 22.95 -6.82
CA ILE A 505 -13.26 23.41 -6.45
C ILE A 505 -12.65 24.25 -7.57
N LEU A 506 -12.66 23.75 -8.81
CA LEU A 506 -12.07 24.46 -9.96
C LEU A 506 -12.73 25.82 -10.18
N ASP A 507 -14.06 25.88 -10.15
CA ASP A 507 -14.84 27.11 -10.27
C ASP A 507 -14.53 28.10 -9.15
N TRP A 508 -14.33 27.59 -7.93
CA TRP A 508 -13.99 28.44 -6.78
C TRP A 508 -12.58 29.03 -6.92
N LEU A 509 -11.60 28.25 -7.40
CA LEU A 509 -10.25 28.74 -7.70
C LEU A 509 -10.26 29.75 -8.84
N VAL A 510 -11.01 29.50 -9.92
CA VAL A 510 -11.21 30.45 -11.03
C VAL A 510 -11.78 31.77 -10.53
N LEU A 511 -12.87 31.72 -9.75
CA LEU A 511 -13.55 32.92 -9.29
C LEU A 511 -12.64 33.79 -8.41
N ASN A 512 -11.94 33.19 -7.45
CA ASN A 512 -11.10 33.94 -6.52
C ASN A 512 -9.72 34.30 -7.10
N GLY A 513 -9.23 33.54 -8.07
CA GLY A 513 -7.96 33.80 -8.77
C GLY A 513 -8.07 34.82 -9.89
N LEU A 514 -9.15 34.82 -10.68
CA LEU A 514 -9.27 35.63 -11.90
C LEU A 514 -10.26 36.80 -11.80
N PHE A 515 -11.19 36.76 -10.84
CA PHE A 515 -12.28 37.74 -10.76
C PHE A 515 -12.32 38.51 -9.43
N VAL A 516 -12.94 39.69 -9.50
CA VAL A 516 -13.38 40.49 -8.36
C VAL A 516 -14.89 40.36 -8.22
N ILE A 517 -15.34 39.90 -7.04
CA ILE A 517 -16.77 39.73 -6.74
C ILE A 517 -17.38 41.08 -6.36
N LYS A 518 -18.29 41.60 -7.18
CA LYS A 518 -19.01 42.86 -6.95
C LYS A 518 -20.29 42.68 -6.14
N LYS A 519 -21.01 41.56 -6.35
CA LYS A 519 -22.31 41.30 -5.70
C LYS A 519 -22.47 39.82 -5.35
N LYS A 520 -22.99 39.53 -4.15
CA LYS A 520 -23.35 38.17 -3.75
C LYS A 520 -24.59 37.67 -4.50
N SER A 521 -24.66 36.35 -4.72
CA SER A 521 -25.80 35.66 -5.32
C SER A 521 -25.94 34.25 -4.76
N GLU A 522 -26.85 34.08 -3.81
CA GLU A 522 -27.17 32.78 -3.17
C GLU A 522 -27.78 31.75 -4.14
N LYS A 523 -28.35 32.20 -5.28
CA LYS A 523 -28.89 31.33 -6.33
C LYS A 523 -27.88 30.95 -7.40
N SER A 524 -26.63 31.41 -7.30
CA SER A 524 -25.60 31.12 -8.29
C SER A 524 -25.15 29.66 -8.21
N PRO A 525 -24.88 28.97 -9.33
CA PRO A 525 -24.24 27.66 -9.31
C PRO A 525 -22.79 27.73 -8.78
N PHE A 526 -22.15 28.91 -8.86
CA PHE A 526 -20.81 29.14 -8.35
C PHE A 526 -20.85 29.41 -6.84
N LEU A 527 -20.40 28.45 -6.02
CA LEU A 527 -20.40 28.54 -4.56
C LEU A 527 -19.65 29.78 -4.04
N GLY A 528 -18.56 30.15 -4.70
CA GLY A 528 -17.78 31.33 -4.33
C GLY A 528 -18.55 32.67 -4.46
N LEU A 529 -19.68 32.72 -5.18
CA LEU A 529 -20.53 33.92 -5.27
C LEU A 529 -21.55 34.03 -4.13
N HIS A 530 -21.69 33.03 -3.26
CA HIS A 530 -22.68 33.06 -2.19
C HIS A 530 -22.32 34.07 -1.10
N LYS A 531 -21.01 34.32 -0.91
CA LYS A 531 -20.46 35.27 0.06
C LYS A 531 -19.40 36.13 -0.62
N ILE A 532 -19.34 37.42 -0.27
CA ILE A 532 -18.26 38.31 -0.71
C ILE A 532 -17.10 38.13 0.29
N PRO A 533 -15.86 37.88 -0.18
CA PRO A 533 -14.71 37.82 0.70
C PRO A 533 -14.47 39.15 1.43
N SER A 534 -14.35 39.09 2.75
CA SER A 534 -14.03 40.25 3.59
C SER A 534 -12.98 39.85 4.63
N PRO A 535 -11.76 40.45 4.63
CA PRO A 535 -11.23 41.40 3.64
C PRO A 535 -11.09 40.77 2.23
N PRO A 536 -10.91 41.56 1.16
CA PRO A 536 -10.62 41.04 -0.19
C PRO A 536 -9.40 40.10 -0.22
N PHE A 537 -9.32 39.22 -1.22
CA PHE A 537 -8.13 38.38 -1.43
C PHE A 537 -6.94 39.26 -1.83
N SER A 538 -5.79 39.04 -1.18
CA SER A 538 -4.51 39.64 -1.56
C SER A 538 -4.00 39.06 -2.87
N ASP A 539 -3.11 39.78 -3.56
CA ASP A 539 -2.55 39.34 -4.85
C ASP A 539 -1.81 38.00 -4.72
N SER A 540 -1.06 37.79 -3.63
CA SER A 540 -0.42 36.50 -3.31
C SER A 540 -1.42 35.34 -3.21
N LEU A 541 -2.59 35.53 -2.57
CA LEU A 541 -3.61 34.47 -2.50
C LEU A 541 -4.29 34.23 -3.85
N ARG A 542 -4.46 35.27 -4.67
CA ARG A 542 -4.99 35.14 -6.04
C ARG A 542 -4.02 34.36 -6.91
N GLN A 543 -2.72 34.66 -6.80
CA GLN A 543 -1.67 33.90 -7.46
C GLN A 543 -1.63 32.44 -7.00
N GLN A 544 -1.79 32.18 -5.70
CA GLN A 544 -1.93 30.83 -5.18
C GLN A 544 -3.15 30.11 -5.77
N CYS A 545 -4.30 30.78 -5.92
CA CYS A 545 -5.49 30.19 -6.56
C CYS A 545 -5.21 29.81 -8.02
N ARG A 546 -4.54 30.67 -8.80
CA ARG A 546 -4.16 30.41 -10.20
C ARG A 546 -3.17 29.25 -10.32
N SER A 547 -2.08 29.28 -9.54
CA SER A 547 -1.07 28.21 -9.50
C SER A 547 -1.71 26.87 -9.14
N ARG A 548 -2.58 26.85 -8.11
CA ARG A 548 -3.28 25.64 -7.67
C ARG A 548 -4.36 25.16 -8.66
N LEU A 549 -5.00 26.07 -9.39
CA LEU A 549 -5.91 25.72 -10.49
C LEU A 549 -5.15 24.94 -11.59
N LEU A 550 -4.01 25.47 -12.04
CA LEU A 550 -3.16 24.81 -13.04
C LEU A 550 -2.60 23.48 -12.51
N GLY A 551 -2.18 23.43 -11.25
CA GLY A 551 -1.74 22.21 -10.58
C GLY A 551 -2.84 21.14 -10.50
N CYS A 552 -4.07 21.52 -10.15
CA CYS A 552 -5.21 20.60 -10.15
C CYS A 552 -5.50 20.05 -11.55
N LEU A 553 -5.38 20.87 -12.59
CA LEU A 553 -5.55 20.42 -13.98
C LEU A 553 -4.43 19.47 -14.41
N ALA A 554 -3.20 19.72 -13.98
CA ALA A 554 -2.08 18.80 -14.20
C ALA A 554 -2.32 17.44 -13.51
N ASP A 555 -2.76 17.46 -12.25
CA ASP A 555 -3.10 16.26 -11.48
C ASP A 555 -4.23 15.46 -12.12
N LEU A 556 -5.30 16.14 -12.56
CA LEU A 556 -6.42 15.52 -13.29
C LEU A 556 -5.99 14.96 -14.64
N ASN A 557 -4.98 15.55 -15.28
CA ASN A 557 -4.43 15.03 -16.52
C ASN A 557 -3.57 13.77 -16.31
N GLY A 558 -2.83 13.70 -15.19
CA GLY A 558 -2.16 12.47 -14.77
C GLY A 558 -3.12 11.32 -14.45
N GLN A 559 -4.37 11.64 -14.09
CA GLN A 559 -5.41 10.66 -13.79
C GLN A 559 -6.10 10.15 -15.08
N THR A 560 -6.15 8.83 -15.25
CA THR A 560 -6.80 8.22 -16.43
C THR A 560 -8.22 7.76 -16.11
N ARG A 561 -9.21 8.29 -16.84
CA ARG A 561 -10.60 7.86 -16.73
C ARG A 561 -10.94 6.82 -17.78
N THR A 562 -11.77 5.85 -17.41
CA THR A 562 -12.23 4.81 -18.34
C THR A 562 -13.64 5.15 -18.83
N LEU A 563 -13.78 5.47 -20.12
CA LEU A 563 -15.07 5.65 -20.77
C LEU A 563 -15.57 4.30 -21.32
N LYS A 564 -16.83 3.98 -21.06
CA LYS A 564 -17.52 2.85 -21.70
C LYS A 564 -18.18 3.36 -22.97
N LEU A 565 -17.69 2.96 -24.14
CA LEU A 565 -18.41 3.17 -25.38
C LEU A 565 -19.55 2.14 -25.51
N ALA A 566 -20.58 2.49 -26.29
CA ALA A 566 -21.54 1.51 -26.76
C ALA A 566 -20.75 0.41 -27.50
N GLU A 567 -20.96 -0.86 -27.14
CA GLU A 567 -20.21 -2.07 -27.58
C GLU A 567 -19.02 -2.54 -26.70
N ASP A 568 -19.14 -2.52 -25.36
CA ASP A 568 -18.22 -3.19 -24.40
C ASP A 568 -16.72 -2.80 -24.51
N ARG A 569 -16.38 -1.84 -25.37
CA ARG A 569 -15.02 -1.32 -25.57
C ARG A 569 -14.80 -0.17 -24.62
N THR A 570 -13.87 -0.35 -23.68
CA THR A 570 -13.45 0.71 -22.76
C THR A 570 -12.23 1.44 -23.30
N ILE A 571 -12.29 2.77 -23.40
CA ILE A 571 -11.12 3.59 -23.71
C ILE A 571 -10.70 4.32 -22.45
N LYS A 572 -9.39 4.26 -22.16
CA LYS A 572 -8.77 5.03 -21.08
C LYS A 572 -8.27 6.35 -21.65
N CYS A 573 -8.83 7.46 -21.19
CA CYS A 573 -8.43 8.79 -21.61
C CYS A 573 -7.97 9.60 -20.39
N PRO A 574 -6.78 10.22 -20.43
CA PRO A 574 -6.33 11.16 -19.41
C PRO A 574 -7.08 12.49 -19.49
N GLY A 575 -7.19 13.21 -18.37
CA GLY A 575 -7.61 14.62 -18.37
C GLY A 575 -9.07 14.93 -18.74
N ILE A 576 -9.96 13.93 -18.71
CA ILE A 576 -11.38 14.10 -19.09
C ILE A 576 -12.36 13.85 -17.93
N ALA A 577 -13.52 14.50 -18.02
CA ALA A 577 -14.68 14.30 -17.15
C ALA A 577 -15.53 13.09 -17.59
N SER A 578 -16.63 12.81 -16.88
CA SER A 578 -17.54 11.67 -17.13
C SER A 578 -18.24 11.73 -18.48
N ASP A 579 -18.45 12.93 -19.03
CA ASP A 579 -19.06 13.18 -20.34
C ASP A 579 -18.05 13.13 -21.50
N GLY A 580 -16.77 12.94 -21.22
CA GLY A 580 -15.70 12.86 -22.22
C GLY A 580 -15.10 14.20 -22.62
N GLU A 581 -15.52 15.31 -22.01
CA GLU A 581 -14.90 16.62 -22.21
C GLU A 581 -13.63 16.77 -21.36
N PHE A 582 -12.65 17.54 -21.86
CA PHE A 582 -11.45 17.86 -21.09
C PHE A 582 -11.78 18.76 -19.89
N TRP A 583 -11.13 18.54 -18.76
CA TRP A 583 -11.26 19.43 -17.59
C TRP A 583 -10.90 20.88 -17.92
N VAL A 584 -9.87 21.08 -18.75
CA VAL A 584 -9.47 22.41 -19.25
C VAL A 584 -10.63 23.08 -20.02
N SER A 585 -11.35 22.33 -20.86
CA SER A 585 -12.53 22.86 -21.55
C SER A 585 -13.60 23.32 -20.56
N LYS A 586 -13.88 22.53 -19.52
CA LYS A 586 -14.89 22.89 -18.53
C LYS A 586 -14.52 24.16 -17.77
N VAL A 587 -13.25 24.30 -17.38
CA VAL A 587 -12.71 25.50 -16.73
C VAL A 587 -12.83 26.72 -17.63
N VAL A 588 -12.45 26.63 -18.91
CA VAL A 588 -12.60 27.74 -19.86
C VAL A 588 -14.08 28.13 -20.02
N THR A 589 -15.00 27.17 -20.09
CA THR A 589 -16.45 27.45 -20.11
C THR A 589 -16.94 28.14 -18.82
N SER A 590 -16.37 27.82 -17.66
CA SER A 590 -16.67 28.52 -16.41
C SER A 590 -16.19 29.97 -16.43
N VAL A 591 -14.97 30.23 -16.96
CA VAL A 591 -14.44 31.60 -17.15
C VAL A 591 -15.38 32.41 -18.06
N GLU A 592 -15.86 31.81 -19.16
CA GLU A 592 -16.80 32.45 -20.09
C GLU A 592 -18.10 32.85 -19.41
N ARG A 593 -18.73 31.91 -18.69
CA ARG A 593 -19.99 32.17 -17.97
C ARG A 593 -19.84 33.26 -16.91
N LEU A 594 -18.67 33.38 -16.29
CA LEU A 594 -18.37 34.45 -15.34
C LEU A 594 -18.15 35.80 -16.04
N GLN A 595 -17.46 35.83 -17.19
CA GLN A 595 -17.32 37.05 -18.00
C GLN A 595 -18.67 37.59 -18.49
N GLU A 596 -19.60 36.70 -18.86
CA GLU A 596 -20.98 37.08 -19.23
C GLU A 596 -21.76 37.71 -18.07
N ASP A 597 -21.44 37.35 -16.81
CA ASP A 597 -22.06 37.90 -15.59
C ASP A 597 -21.31 39.13 -15.04
N SER A 598 -21.02 40.09 -15.93
CA SER A 598 -20.36 41.38 -15.61
C SER A 598 -21.07 42.21 -14.53
N LYS A 599 -22.33 41.89 -14.20
CA LYS A 599 -23.10 42.51 -13.11
C LYS A 599 -22.64 42.08 -11.72
N ARG A 600 -22.16 40.84 -11.60
CA ARG A 600 -21.79 40.23 -10.31
C ARG A 600 -20.29 40.08 -10.13
N VAL A 601 -19.54 39.95 -11.22
CA VAL A 601 -18.08 39.82 -11.21
C VAL A 601 -17.43 40.77 -12.22
N ALA A 602 -16.13 41.04 -12.06
CA ALA A 602 -15.28 41.63 -13.09
C ALA A 602 -13.96 40.87 -13.16
N LEU A 603 -13.41 40.73 -14.37
CA LEU A 603 -12.09 40.16 -14.58
C LEU A 603 -11.02 41.10 -13.98
N LEU A 604 -9.98 40.54 -13.35
CA LEU A 604 -8.91 41.33 -12.71
C LEU A 604 -8.04 42.06 -13.72
N ALA A 605 -7.60 41.37 -14.77
CA ALA A 605 -6.90 41.96 -15.90
C ALA A 605 -7.95 42.36 -16.94
N GLU A 606 -8.05 43.65 -17.26
CA GLU A 606 -8.86 44.09 -18.40
C GLU A 606 -8.18 43.62 -19.68
N SER A 607 -8.79 42.70 -20.42
CA SER A 607 -8.28 42.26 -21.72
C SER A 607 -8.49 43.36 -22.76
N ASP A 608 -7.48 43.67 -23.55
CA ASP A 608 -7.60 44.63 -24.64
C ASP A 608 -8.60 44.11 -25.71
N GLU A 609 -9.09 45.02 -26.58
CA GLU A 609 -10.04 44.64 -27.66
C GLU A 609 -9.44 43.56 -28.58
N ASN A 610 -8.12 43.59 -28.77
CA ASN A 610 -7.39 42.62 -29.59
C ASN A 610 -7.39 41.22 -28.94
N ASP A 611 -7.10 41.12 -27.65
CA ASP A 611 -7.09 39.85 -26.89
C ASP A 611 -8.49 39.25 -26.84
N SER A 612 -9.49 40.10 -26.58
CA SER A 612 -10.89 39.68 -26.59
C SER A 612 -11.30 39.11 -27.96
N ALA A 613 -10.86 39.73 -29.06
CA ALA A 613 -11.10 39.23 -30.41
C ALA A 613 -10.33 37.93 -30.70
N LEU A 614 -9.10 37.79 -30.22
CA LEU A 614 -8.31 36.56 -30.33
C LEU A 614 -8.98 35.41 -29.57
N HIS A 615 -9.39 35.63 -28.32
CA HIS A 615 -10.12 34.67 -27.50
C HIS A 615 -11.41 34.20 -28.19
N ALA A 616 -12.15 35.12 -28.83
CA ALA A 616 -13.34 34.76 -29.61
C ALA A 616 -13.02 33.87 -30.81
N LYS A 617 -11.93 34.14 -31.55
CA LYS A 617 -11.49 33.30 -32.68
C LYS A 617 -11.03 31.92 -32.24
N VAL A 618 -10.32 31.82 -31.11
CA VAL A 618 -9.91 30.53 -30.51
C VAL A 618 -11.15 29.69 -30.20
N LYS A 619 -12.17 30.29 -29.56
CA LYS A 619 -13.43 29.61 -29.23
C LYS A 619 -14.18 29.11 -30.47
N ASP A 620 -14.32 29.94 -31.50
CA ASP A 620 -14.95 29.55 -32.77
C ASP A 620 -14.19 28.37 -33.45
N THR A 621 -12.87 28.39 -33.39
CA THR A 621 -12.02 27.32 -33.94
C THR A 621 -12.16 26.02 -33.13
N VAL A 622 -12.15 26.09 -31.80
CA VAL A 622 -12.41 24.94 -30.92
C VAL A 622 -13.77 24.31 -31.22
N GLN A 623 -14.82 25.12 -31.41
CA GLN A 623 -16.15 24.61 -31.75
C GLN A 623 -16.16 23.88 -33.10
N LYS A 624 -15.40 24.37 -34.10
CA LYS A 624 -15.25 23.67 -35.39
C LYS A 624 -14.44 22.38 -35.25
N LEU A 625 -13.38 22.37 -34.44
CA LEU A 625 -12.54 21.18 -34.17
C LEU A 625 -13.35 20.04 -33.56
N ARG A 626 -14.30 20.34 -32.65
CA ARG A 626 -15.24 19.35 -32.09
C ARG A 626 -16.10 18.65 -33.15
N GLY A 627 -16.33 19.30 -34.29
CA GLY A 627 -17.05 18.73 -35.43
C GLY A 627 -16.19 17.83 -36.34
N VAL A 628 -14.87 17.79 -36.16
CA VAL A 628 -13.96 16.96 -36.97
C VAL A 628 -14.09 15.50 -36.55
N SER A 629 -14.27 14.62 -37.54
CA SER A 629 -14.46 13.18 -37.36
C SER A 629 -13.57 12.36 -38.29
N GLY A 630 -13.53 11.04 -38.12
CA GLY A 630 -12.70 10.14 -38.92
C GLY A 630 -11.24 10.09 -38.45
N ALA A 631 -10.31 9.89 -39.38
CA ALA A 631 -8.88 9.68 -39.10
C ALA A 631 -8.22 10.89 -38.40
N GLN A 632 -8.76 12.09 -38.59
CA GLN A 632 -8.25 13.34 -37.99
C GLN A 632 -8.88 13.67 -36.63
N HIS A 633 -9.84 12.87 -36.14
CA HIS A 633 -10.57 13.17 -34.89
C HIS A 633 -9.64 13.28 -33.67
N GLU A 634 -8.66 12.37 -33.56
CA GLU A 634 -7.74 12.37 -32.42
C GLU A 634 -6.79 13.58 -32.48
N ALA A 635 -6.24 13.88 -33.66
CA ALA A 635 -5.40 15.07 -33.86
C ALA A 635 -6.20 16.38 -33.62
N ALA A 636 -7.47 16.44 -34.02
CA ALA A 636 -8.33 17.59 -33.76
C ALA A 636 -8.59 17.80 -32.27
N LYS A 637 -8.73 16.72 -31.49
CA LYS A 637 -8.77 16.79 -30.02
C LYS A 637 -7.46 17.27 -29.41
N GLY A 638 -6.32 16.89 -29.99
CA GLY A 638 -5.01 17.42 -29.63
C GLY A 638 -4.94 18.94 -29.86
N ALA A 639 -5.38 19.40 -31.02
CA ALA A 639 -5.45 20.84 -31.34
C ALA A 639 -6.40 21.61 -30.43
N GLU A 640 -7.59 21.05 -30.14
CA GLU A 640 -8.53 21.62 -29.17
C GLU A 640 -7.87 21.79 -27.79
N LEU A 641 -7.21 20.74 -27.29
CA LEU A 641 -6.55 20.78 -25.99
C LEU A 641 -5.39 21.77 -25.96
N LEU A 642 -4.60 21.87 -27.03
CA LEU A 642 -3.51 22.85 -27.14
C LEU A 642 -4.05 24.27 -27.06
N LEU A 643 -5.05 24.60 -27.87
CA LEU A 643 -5.69 25.92 -27.90
C LEU A 643 -6.30 26.30 -26.55
N LEU A 644 -7.08 25.41 -25.95
CA LEU A 644 -7.71 25.65 -24.64
C LEU A 644 -6.66 25.72 -23.52
N GLY A 645 -5.60 24.92 -23.63
CA GLY A 645 -4.50 24.88 -22.67
C GLY A 645 -3.73 26.19 -22.62
N THR A 646 -3.33 26.70 -23.79
CA THR A 646 -2.65 28.00 -23.96
C THR A 646 -3.57 29.16 -23.59
N LEU A 647 -4.85 29.11 -23.98
CA LEU A 647 -5.82 30.14 -23.63
C LEU A 647 -6.01 30.26 -22.11
N LEU A 648 -6.10 29.13 -21.40
CA LEU A 648 -6.22 29.15 -19.95
C LEU A 648 -4.94 29.70 -19.28
N GLN A 649 -3.77 29.37 -19.81
CA GLN A 649 -2.51 29.93 -19.32
C GLN A 649 -2.50 31.45 -19.44
N HIS A 650 -2.91 31.98 -20.59
CA HIS A 650 -3.00 33.41 -20.83
C HIS A 650 -3.93 34.09 -19.80
N TYR A 651 -5.07 33.47 -19.45
CA TYR A 651 -5.91 34.00 -18.37
C TYR A 651 -5.25 34.01 -16.99
N THR A 652 -4.30 33.11 -16.73
CA THR A 652 -3.66 32.95 -15.42
C THR A 652 -2.33 33.68 -15.25
N GLU A 653 -1.77 34.26 -16.31
CA GLU A 653 -0.53 35.03 -16.24
C GLU A 653 -0.78 36.44 -15.67
N GLU A 654 0.19 36.96 -14.90
CA GLU A 654 0.08 38.25 -14.21
C GLU A 654 0.52 39.45 -15.05
N GLN A 655 1.24 39.22 -16.16
CA GLN A 655 1.85 40.31 -16.91
C GLN A 655 0.84 40.95 -17.88
N PRO A 656 0.70 42.29 -17.87
CA PRO A 656 -0.21 43.02 -18.76
C PRO A 656 0.20 42.95 -20.24
N ASP A 657 1.43 42.54 -20.55
CA ASP A 657 1.96 42.33 -21.91
C ASP A 657 2.19 40.83 -22.17
N THR A 658 1.20 39.98 -21.88
CA THR A 658 1.34 38.55 -22.15
C THR A 658 1.55 38.32 -23.65
N ASP A 659 2.60 37.57 -24.00
CA ASP A 659 2.95 37.25 -25.38
C ASP A 659 1.85 36.39 -26.03
N THR A 660 0.96 37.03 -26.79
CA THR A 660 -0.12 36.37 -27.53
C THR A 660 0.38 35.57 -28.73
N ALA A 661 1.66 35.71 -29.12
CA ALA A 661 2.22 35.05 -30.30
C ALA A 661 2.03 33.54 -30.23
N THR A 662 2.30 32.92 -29.08
CA THR A 662 2.13 31.47 -28.91
C THR A 662 0.69 30.98 -29.14
N LEU A 663 -0.30 31.76 -28.70
CA LEU A 663 -1.72 31.44 -28.91
C LEU A 663 -2.14 31.69 -30.37
N GLU A 664 -1.61 32.73 -31.00
CA GLU A 664 -1.82 33.04 -32.42
C GLU A 664 -1.23 31.97 -33.33
N ASP A 665 -0.01 31.51 -33.04
CA ASP A 665 0.68 30.45 -33.78
C ASP A 665 -0.08 29.12 -33.67
N CYS A 666 -0.54 28.76 -32.47
CA CYS A 666 -1.41 27.60 -32.27
C CYS A 666 -2.71 27.70 -33.07
N LEU A 667 -3.31 28.89 -33.15
CA LEU A 667 -4.55 29.16 -33.87
C LEU A 667 -4.35 29.07 -35.39
N ASP A 668 -3.28 29.67 -35.93
CA ASP A 668 -2.93 29.57 -37.35
C ASP A 668 -2.63 28.12 -37.74
N ALA A 669 -1.80 27.43 -36.97
CA ALA A 669 -1.45 26.02 -37.18
C ALA A 669 -2.70 25.13 -37.19
N SER A 670 -3.58 25.27 -36.19
CA SER A 670 -4.84 24.52 -36.10
C SER A 670 -5.75 24.81 -37.31
N THR A 671 -5.83 26.07 -37.73
CA THR A 671 -6.66 26.47 -38.87
C THR A 671 -6.11 25.92 -40.19
N ARG A 672 -4.79 25.98 -40.41
CA ARG A 672 -4.13 25.43 -41.61
C ARG A 672 -4.24 23.91 -41.69
N MET A 673 -4.15 23.22 -40.55
CA MET A 673 -4.18 21.76 -40.48
C MET A 673 -5.56 21.17 -40.75
N PHE A 674 -6.62 21.75 -40.17
CA PHE A 674 -7.97 21.17 -40.22
C PHE A 674 -8.95 21.91 -41.15
N PHE A 675 -8.71 23.20 -41.43
CA PHE A 675 -9.60 24.04 -42.24
C PHE A 675 -8.87 24.76 -43.39
N PRO A 676 -8.14 24.04 -44.26
CA PRO A 676 -7.35 24.65 -45.33
C PRO A 676 -8.26 25.43 -46.30
N THR A 677 -8.06 26.74 -46.40
CA THR A 677 -8.82 27.58 -47.33
C THR A 677 -8.31 27.39 -48.76
N LYS A 678 -9.22 27.09 -49.71
CA LYS A 678 -8.89 26.90 -51.14
C LYS A 678 -8.37 28.17 -51.87
N LYS A 679 -8.14 29.29 -51.17
CA LYS A 679 -7.81 30.60 -51.75
C LYS A 679 -6.61 31.26 -51.09
N SER A 680 -5.41 30.70 -51.28
CA SER A 680 -4.17 31.48 -51.23
C SER A 680 -3.08 30.83 -52.10
N LYS A 681 -3.29 30.82 -53.41
CA LYS A 681 -2.17 31.03 -54.34
C LYS A 681 -1.98 32.55 -54.47
N SER A 682 -1.62 33.21 -53.37
CA SER A 682 -1.15 34.60 -53.42
C SER A 682 0.25 34.59 -54.05
N LYS A 683 0.52 35.58 -54.91
CA LYS A 683 1.80 35.79 -55.62
C LYS A 683 3.06 35.82 -54.71
N LYS A 684 2.91 35.81 -53.38
CA LYS A 684 4.01 35.74 -52.42
C LYS A 684 4.63 34.34 -52.29
N ALA A 685 3.83 33.27 -52.48
CA ALA A 685 4.33 31.88 -52.47
C ALA A 685 5.24 31.55 -53.67
N GLN A 686 5.20 32.37 -54.73
CA GLN A 686 6.07 32.20 -55.90
C GLN A 686 7.42 32.91 -55.73
N LYS A 687 7.58 33.75 -54.70
CA LYS A 687 8.84 34.43 -54.35
C LYS A 687 9.58 33.77 -53.18
N ALA A 688 8.86 33.12 -52.26
CA ALA A 688 9.44 32.29 -51.20
C ALA A 688 9.99 30.93 -51.70
N ALA A 689 9.82 30.61 -52.99
CA ALA A 689 10.39 29.41 -53.62
C ALA A 689 11.84 29.61 -54.09
N GLU A 690 12.42 30.80 -53.92
CA GLU A 690 13.80 31.12 -54.33
C GLU A 690 14.80 31.10 -53.16
N ASP A 691 14.34 30.96 -51.91
CA ASP A 691 15.21 30.84 -50.72
C ASP A 691 14.69 29.70 -49.80
N PRO A 692 15.47 28.62 -49.56
CA PRO A 692 15.05 27.48 -48.75
C PRO A 692 14.69 27.82 -47.29
N ASP A 693 15.25 28.92 -46.77
CA ASP A 693 15.06 29.35 -45.37
C ASP A 693 13.73 30.11 -45.12
N ASP A 694 12.95 30.41 -46.17
CA ASP A 694 11.71 31.22 -46.09
C ASP A 694 10.43 30.39 -46.36
N ALA A 695 10.55 29.04 -46.36
CA ALA A 695 9.40 28.14 -46.50
C ALA A 695 8.57 28.10 -45.21
N PRO A 696 7.24 28.32 -45.26
CA PRO A 696 6.41 28.30 -44.05
C PRO A 696 6.43 26.90 -43.43
N LEU A 697 6.78 26.83 -42.13
CA LEU A 697 6.79 25.60 -41.34
C LEU A 697 5.46 24.84 -41.48
N GLU A 698 5.54 23.50 -41.47
CA GLU A 698 4.36 22.66 -41.50
C GLU A 698 3.50 22.90 -40.25
N PRO A 699 2.16 22.86 -40.35
CA PRO A 699 1.29 23.16 -39.20
C PRO A 699 1.57 22.28 -37.98
N VAL A 700 1.91 21.01 -38.18
CA VAL A 700 2.25 20.10 -37.08
C VAL A 700 3.58 20.48 -36.41
N ASP A 701 4.54 21.03 -37.16
CA ASP A 701 5.84 21.46 -36.62
C ASP A 701 5.66 22.65 -35.69
N VAL A 702 4.81 23.62 -36.05
CA VAL A 702 4.47 24.77 -35.19
C VAL A 702 3.83 24.31 -33.87
N MET A 703 2.93 23.32 -33.94
CA MET A 703 2.29 22.77 -32.73
C MET A 703 3.30 22.03 -31.85
N VAL A 704 4.22 21.26 -32.44
CA VAL A 704 5.26 20.55 -31.69
C VAL A 704 6.31 21.51 -31.13
N ASP A 705 6.65 22.57 -31.84
CA ASP A 705 7.52 23.64 -31.34
C ASP A 705 6.93 24.33 -30.11
N THR A 706 5.62 24.63 -30.15
CA THR A 706 4.90 25.13 -28.98
C THR A 706 4.95 24.14 -27.80
N ILE A 707 4.76 22.84 -28.07
CA ILE A 707 4.87 21.79 -27.05
C ILE A 707 6.30 21.74 -26.48
N ILE A 708 7.33 21.89 -27.31
CA ILE A 708 8.73 21.96 -26.85
C ILE A 708 8.91 23.17 -25.92
N GLY A 709 8.41 24.35 -26.29
CA GLY A 709 8.40 25.54 -25.43
C GLY A 709 7.68 25.30 -24.09
N PHE A 710 6.60 24.52 -24.08
CA PHE A 710 5.92 24.09 -22.84
C PHE A 710 6.79 23.18 -21.96
N LEU A 711 7.62 22.34 -22.56
CA LEU A 711 8.56 21.48 -21.83
C LEU A 711 9.75 22.26 -21.26
N GLU A 712 10.13 23.37 -21.90
CA GLU A 712 11.22 24.28 -21.50
C GLU A 712 10.82 25.15 -20.30
N LYS A 713 9.64 25.78 -20.33
CA LYS A 713 9.09 26.63 -19.24
C LYS A 713 8.83 25.90 -17.91
N SER A 714 8.97 24.57 -17.87
CA SER A 714 9.00 23.72 -16.67
C SER A 714 7.83 23.77 -15.67
N THR A 715 6.62 24.23 -16.03
CA THR A 715 5.45 24.07 -15.13
C THR A 715 4.80 22.68 -15.28
N ALA A 716 4.28 22.11 -14.18
CA ALA A 716 3.63 20.79 -14.20
C ALA A 716 2.42 20.72 -15.15
N TYR A 717 1.65 21.81 -15.22
CA TYR A 717 0.53 21.96 -16.15
C TYR A 717 0.97 21.90 -17.61
N MET A 718 1.95 22.72 -17.99
CA MET A 718 2.43 22.76 -19.38
C MET A 718 3.05 21.44 -19.82
N ARG A 719 3.81 20.78 -18.94
CA ARG A 719 4.37 19.46 -19.22
C ARG A 719 3.29 18.40 -19.47
N THR A 720 2.27 18.35 -18.61
CA THR A 720 1.20 17.35 -18.74
C THR A 720 0.34 17.59 -19.96
N ILE A 721 -0.05 18.85 -20.22
CA ILE A 721 -0.80 19.25 -21.42
C ILE A 721 0.03 18.97 -22.68
N GLY A 722 1.28 19.41 -22.75
CA GLY A 722 2.16 19.20 -23.91
C GLY A 722 2.33 17.72 -24.26
N ASN A 723 2.59 16.86 -23.26
CA ASN A 723 2.68 15.41 -23.47
C ASN A 723 1.37 14.79 -23.96
N GLN A 724 0.22 15.24 -23.42
CA GLN A 724 -1.08 14.75 -23.85
C GLN A 724 -1.41 15.20 -25.28
N VAL A 725 -1.18 16.48 -25.60
CA VAL A 725 -1.37 17.02 -26.95
C VAL A 725 -0.49 16.25 -27.94
N PHE A 726 0.80 16.08 -27.64
CA PHE A 726 1.72 15.31 -28.50
C PHE A 726 1.21 13.88 -28.72
N SER A 727 0.75 13.23 -27.65
CA SER A 727 0.15 11.91 -27.75
C SER A 727 -1.07 11.88 -28.67
N LEU A 728 -1.90 12.94 -28.70
CA LEU A 728 -3.09 13.02 -29.56
C LEU A 728 -2.75 13.36 -31.02
N ILE A 729 -1.72 14.16 -31.29
CA ILE A 729 -1.32 14.57 -32.64
C ILE A 729 -0.25 13.67 -33.28
N SER A 730 0.25 12.66 -32.57
CA SER A 730 1.36 11.77 -32.99
C SER A 730 1.23 11.20 -34.40
N SER A 731 0.01 10.88 -34.82
CA SER A 731 -0.28 10.30 -36.14
C SER A 731 -0.06 11.27 -37.31
N SER A 732 0.12 12.56 -36.99
CA SER A 732 0.32 13.64 -37.96
C SER A 732 1.78 14.08 -38.05
N VAL A 733 2.67 13.51 -37.24
CA VAL A 733 4.11 13.81 -37.19
C VAL A 733 4.76 13.49 -38.54
N GLN A 734 5.57 14.42 -39.04
CA GLN A 734 6.29 14.30 -40.30
C GLN A 734 7.82 14.18 -40.07
N GLY A 735 8.59 14.04 -41.14
CA GLY A 735 10.05 14.00 -41.08
C GLY A 735 10.66 15.25 -40.45
N SER A 736 10.18 16.44 -40.87
CA SER A 736 10.60 17.74 -40.32
C SER A 736 10.31 17.85 -38.82
N THR A 737 9.18 17.30 -38.36
CA THR A 737 8.81 17.26 -36.94
C THR A 737 9.80 16.43 -36.11
N ILE A 738 10.29 15.31 -36.66
CA ILE A 738 11.29 14.48 -36.00
C ILE A 738 12.63 15.21 -35.93
N ASP A 739 13.03 15.89 -37.02
CA ASP A 739 14.24 16.70 -37.03
C ASP A 739 14.18 17.84 -36.01
N LEU A 740 13.01 18.48 -35.86
CA LEU A 740 12.75 19.48 -34.81
C LEU A 740 12.89 18.91 -33.39
N ILE A 741 12.37 17.71 -33.11
CA ILE A 741 12.51 17.07 -31.79
C ILE A 741 13.99 16.70 -31.53
N LEU A 742 14.68 16.22 -32.56
CA LEU A 742 16.07 15.79 -32.46
C LEU A 742 17.03 16.97 -32.27
N SER A 743 16.78 18.13 -32.87
CA SER A 743 17.62 19.32 -32.69
C SER A 743 17.67 19.78 -31.23
N GLN A 744 16.59 19.60 -30.47
CA GLN A 744 16.55 19.90 -29.03
C GLN A 744 17.38 18.94 -28.17
N LEU A 745 17.75 17.77 -28.71
CA LEU A 745 18.58 16.77 -28.06
C LEU A 745 20.07 16.92 -28.40
N GLU A 746 20.41 17.78 -29.36
CA GLU A 746 21.79 18.09 -29.71
C GLU A 746 22.50 18.87 -28.59
N ARG A 747 23.83 18.81 -28.56
CA ARG A 747 24.62 19.49 -27.52
C ARG A 747 24.69 20.99 -27.83
N ARG A 748 24.03 21.83 -27.01
CA ARG A 748 24.41 23.23 -26.85
C ARG A 748 25.69 23.32 -26.01
N HIS A 749 26.65 24.16 -26.40
CA HIS A 749 27.91 24.30 -25.67
C HIS A 749 27.63 25.01 -24.32
N PRO A 750 28.24 24.60 -23.19
CA PRO A 750 27.98 25.24 -21.89
C PRO A 750 28.22 26.76 -21.87
N SER A 751 29.06 27.25 -22.79
CA SER A 751 29.39 28.66 -22.99
C SER A 751 28.23 29.49 -23.56
N GLU A 752 27.27 28.86 -24.24
CA GLU A 752 26.09 29.51 -24.84
C GLU A 752 24.92 29.60 -23.84
N LEU A 753 24.88 28.71 -22.85
CA LEU A 753 23.87 28.72 -21.77
C LEU A 753 24.04 29.90 -20.79
N ALA A 754 25.17 30.61 -20.85
CA ALA A 754 25.45 31.76 -19.99
C ALA A 754 24.91 33.09 -20.53
N HIS A 755 24.35 33.11 -21.74
CA HIS A 755 24.02 34.36 -22.45
C HIS A 755 22.52 34.69 -22.55
N ASP A 756 21.62 33.80 -22.13
CA ASP A 756 20.17 33.95 -22.32
C ASP A 756 19.35 34.14 -21.02
N ASP A 757 19.97 34.23 -19.84
CA ASP A 757 19.24 34.21 -18.55
C ASP A 757 19.18 35.58 -17.84
N ASP A 758 18.81 36.63 -18.58
CA ASP A 758 18.31 37.89 -18.01
C ASP A 758 16.76 37.81 -17.88
N SER A 759 16.27 36.83 -17.12
CA SER A 759 14.85 36.76 -16.70
C SER A 759 14.76 36.66 -15.18
N GLU A 760 14.12 37.65 -14.56
CA GLU A 760 13.98 37.81 -13.12
C GLU A 760 13.03 36.77 -12.48
N ASP A 761 13.36 36.51 -11.21
CA ASP A 761 12.56 35.99 -10.10
C ASP A 761 12.33 34.48 -9.91
N GLY A 762 12.81 34.03 -8.74
CA GLY A 762 12.76 32.65 -8.26
C GLY A 762 11.44 32.26 -7.61
N GLU A 763 11.20 30.95 -7.60
CA GLU A 763 10.40 30.29 -6.58
C GLU A 763 11.17 29.06 -6.09
N THR A 764 11.52 29.05 -4.80
CA THR A 764 11.97 27.86 -4.08
C THR A 764 10.76 26.95 -3.84
N GLY A 765 10.52 26.03 -4.76
CA GLY A 765 9.59 24.91 -4.56
C GLY A 765 10.30 23.76 -3.83
N ASP A 766 9.96 23.55 -2.56
CA ASP A 766 10.25 22.29 -1.86
C ASP A 766 9.51 21.14 -2.54
N GLU A 767 10.17 20.47 -3.50
CA GLU A 767 9.74 19.16 -3.98
C GLU A 767 10.17 18.08 -2.97
N GLU A 768 9.26 17.72 -2.05
CA GLU A 768 9.35 16.46 -1.30
C GLU A 768 9.09 15.29 -2.26
N ASP A 769 10.15 14.82 -2.93
CA ASP A 769 10.10 13.64 -3.78
C ASP A 769 10.15 12.37 -2.93
N SER A 770 8.98 11.74 -2.73
CA SER A 770 8.84 10.46 -2.04
C SER A 770 9.22 9.30 -2.98
N SER A 771 10.51 9.12 -3.21
CA SER A 771 11.08 7.93 -3.85
C SER A 771 11.65 6.97 -2.80
N SER A 772 10.84 6.02 -2.36
CA SER A 772 11.29 4.83 -1.64
C SER A 772 12.06 3.92 -2.60
N GLY A 773 13.39 3.81 -2.44
CA GLY A 773 14.21 2.93 -3.27
C GLY A 773 15.65 2.74 -2.80
N SER A 774 15.88 1.71 -1.97
CA SER A 774 17.09 0.89 -1.83
C SER A 774 18.45 1.59 -1.71
N GLU A 775 18.87 1.83 -0.48
CA GLU A 775 20.29 2.03 -0.08
C GLU A 775 21.14 0.83 -0.54
N SER A 776 22.13 1.08 -1.39
CA SER A 776 23.29 0.21 -1.56
C SER A 776 24.49 0.96 -1.03
N ASP A 777 24.88 0.65 0.20
CA ASP A 777 26.15 1.03 0.81
C ASP A 777 27.32 0.51 -0.05
N ASP A 778 28.19 1.41 -0.49
CA ASP A 778 29.60 1.10 -0.68
C ASP A 778 30.41 2.36 -0.29
N PRO A 779 31.31 2.27 0.71
CA PRO A 779 32.11 3.40 1.17
C PRO A 779 33.39 3.47 0.33
N ASP A 780 33.74 4.66 -0.16
CA ASP A 780 35.09 4.93 -0.64
C ASP A 780 35.65 6.14 0.10
N GLU A 781 36.73 5.89 0.85
CA GLU A 781 37.53 6.87 1.58
C GLU A 781 38.41 7.67 0.62
N GLY A 782 38.63 8.96 0.90
CA GLY A 782 39.56 9.76 0.10
C GLY A 782 39.64 11.27 0.37
N ASP A 783 39.90 11.62 1.62
CA ASP A 783 40.89 12.61 2.08
C ASP A 783 40.68 14.15 2.06
N GLU A 784 41.02 14.67 3.25
CA GLU A 784 41.70 15.90 3.65
C GLU A 784 41.12 17.34 3.49
N SER A 785 40.88 17.89 4.70
CA SER A 785 41.32 19.22 5.18
C SER A 785 40.50 20.46 4.81
N SER A 786 39.74 20.95 5.78
CA SER A 786 39.65 22.38 6.05
C SER A 786 39.33 22.58 7.53
N ASP A 787 40.39 22.78 8.31
CA ASP A 787 40.33 23.36 9.64
C ASP A 787 39.97 24.84 9.44
N GLY A 788 38.68 25.16 9.60
CA GLY A 788 38.12 26.49 9.43
C GLY A 788 37.45 26.92 10.73
N GLU A 789 37.96 28.01 11.31
CA GLU A 789 37.54 28.62 12.56
C GLU A 789 36.02 28.53 12.79
N VAL A 790 35.66 28.02 13.97
CA VAL A 790 34.27 27.90 14.43
C VAL A 790 33.67 29.32 14.49
N ASP A 791 32.80 29.60 13.53
CA ASP A 791 32.04 30.83 13.36
C ASP A 791 31.46 31.32 14.70
N LEU A 792 32.02 32.42 15.23
CA LEU A 792 31.59 33.06 16.48
C LEU A 792 30.11 33.47 16.45
N GLU A 793 29.55 33.68 15.24
CA GLU A 793 28.16 34.07 15.05
C GLU A 793 27.19 32.87 15.18
N LEU A 794 27.64 31.67 14.80
CA LEU A 794 26.92 30.40 15.01
C LEU A 794 26.80 30.10 16.51
N ARG A 795 27.90 30.25 17.26
CA ARG A 795 27.91 30.07 18.72
C ARG A 795 26.96 31.04 19.41
N ARG A 796 26.96 32.32 18.99
CA ARG A 796 26.08 33.35 19.55
C ARG A 796 24.59 33.06 19.30
N LYS A 797 24.23 32.58 18.10
CA LYS A 797 22.84 32.20 17.78
C LYS A 797 22.37 30.95 18.52
N ILE A 798 23.26 29.98 18.74
CA ILE A 798 22.99 28.78 19.55
C ILE A 798 22.82 29.16 21.04
N GLU A 799 23.70 30.03 21.58
CA GLU A 799 23.57 30.54 22.95
C GLU A 799 22.29 31.38 23.17
N GLU A 800 21.90 32.19 22.18
CA GLU A 800 20.68 32.99 22.27
C GLU A 800 19.42 32.12 22.22
N ALA A 801 19.41 31.04 21.42
CA ALA A 801 18.33 30.05 21.40
C ALA A 801 18.22 29.23 22.71
N LEU A 802 19.34 28.96 23.38
CA LEU A 802 19.39 28.30 24.69
C LEU A 802 18.92 29.24 25.83
N ARG A 803 19.30 30.53 25.78
CA ARG A 803 18.95 31.52 26.81
C ARG A 803 17.46 31.90 26.80
N VAL A 804 16.81 31.92 25.64
CA VAL A 804 15.37 32.20 25.52
C VAL A 804 14.51 31.12 26.18
N ASN A 805 15.04 29.89 26.34
CA ASN A 805 14.33 28.75 26.91
C ASN A 805 14.78 28.37 28.34
N GLY A 806 15.47 29.27 29.04
CA GLY A 806 15.70 29.16 30.49
C GLY A 806 16.93 28.37 30.93
N VAL A 807 17.89 28.11 30.04
CA VAL A 807 19.18 27.48 30.40
C VAL A 807 20.25 28.57 30.50
N ASP A 808 20.67 28.93 31.73
CA ASP A 808 21.82 29.80 31.93
C ASP A 808 23.12 29.00 31.76
N ALA A 809 24.01 29.48 30.90
CA ALA A 809 25.35 28.91 30.76
C ALA A 809 26.14 29.17 32.05
N ALA A 810 26.55 28.10 32.72
CA ALA A 810 27.30 28.16 33.96
C ALA A 810 28.63 28.93 33.78
N THR A 811 28.64 30.17 34.24
CA THR A 811 29.89 30.92 34.47
C THR A 811 29.94 31.39 35.92
N GLY A 812 30.75 30.71 36.74
CA GLY A 812 31.31 31.27 37.97
C GLY A 812 30.69 30.82 39.29
N ASP A 813 31.27 29.76 39.85
CA ASP A 813 31.58 29.53 41.28
C ASP A 813 30.54 30.00 42.34
N SER A 814 29.61 29.12 42.70
CA SER A 814 29.05 29.05 44.06
C SER A 814 28.47 27.66 44.35
N ASP A 815 29.03 26.98 45.36
CA ASP A 815 28.43 25.81 46.02
C ASP A 815 27.07 26.18 46.65
N ASP A 816 25.98 25.58 46.19
CA ASP A 816 24.82 25.27 47.05
C ASP A 816 23.98 24.12 46.46
N ASP A 817 23.64 23.16 47.32
CA ASP A 817 22.84 21.96 47.01
C ASP A 817 21.43 22.36 46.55
N SER A 818 21.12 22.15 45.26
CA SER A 818 19.74 22.21 44.75
C SER A 818 19.49 21.03 43.81
N GLU A 819 18.39 20.34 44.08
CA GLU A 819 17.94 19.11 43.43
C GLU A 819 17.86 19.28 41.91
N GLU A 820 18.51 18.38 41.16
CA GLU A 820 18.40 18.27 39.70
C GLU A 820 16.93 18.05 39.29
N GLU A 821 16.21 19.12 38.92
CA GLU A 821 14.99 19.02 38.14
C GLU A 821 15.36 18.45 36.76
N LEU A 822 15.15 17.16 36.57
CA LEU A 822 15.20 16.47 35.29
C LEU A 822 14.35 17.24 34.26
N MET A 823 15.04 17.86 33.29
CA MET A 823 14.45 18.61 32.17
C MET A 823 13.39 17.76 31.47
N ASP A 824 12.16 18.28 31.36
CA ASP A 824 11.02 17.59 30.73
C ASP A 824 11.30 17.38 29.23
N ASP A 825 11.01 16.17 28.72
CA ASP A 825 11.18 15.76 27.31
C ASP A 825 10.52 16.75 26.32
N GLU A 826 9.50 17.48 26.78
CA GLU A 826 8.75 18.50 26.02
C GLU A 826 9.59 19.77 25.74
N GLN A 827 10.50 20.15 26.63
CA GLN A 827 11.40 21.31 26.44
C GLN A 827 12.58 20.99 25.52
N MET A 828 13.06 19.75 25.52
CA MET A 828 14.15 19.31 24.64
C MET A 828 13.73 19.27 23.16
N LEU A 829 12.46 18.93 22.90
CA LEU A 829 11.89 18.84 21.55
C LEU A 829 11.77 20.21 20.85
N ALA A 830 11.50 21.27 21.61
CA ALA A 830 11.44 22.64 21.09
C ALA A 830 12.82 23.17 20.67
N VAL A 831 13.88 22.74 21.35
CA VAL A 831 15.27 23.14 21.06
C VAL A 831 15.80 22.42 19.82
N ASP A 832 15.49 21.13 19.65
CA ASP A 832 15.91 20.33 18.48
C ASP A 832 15.27 20.80 17.17
N GLU A 833 14.00 21.21 17.18
CA GLU A 833 13.32 21.68 15.96
C GLU A 833 13.87 23.02 15.45
N GLN A 834 14.30 23.90 16.37
CA GLN A 834 14.95 25.17 16.02
C GLN A 834 16.37 24.95 15.50
N LEU A 835 17.14 24.03 16.10
CA LEU A 835 18.47 23.65 15.61
C LEU A 835 18.38 23.03 14.21
N ALA A 836 17.41 22.15 13.96
CA ALA A 836 17.19 21.54 12.65
C ALA A 836 16.77 22.54 11.56
N GLN A 837 16.09 23.64 11.91
CA GLN A 837 15.80 24.74 10.97
C GLN A 837 17.07 25.52 10.61
N VAL A 838 17.93 25.81 11.59
CA VAL A 838 19.20 26.53 11.36
C VAL A 838 20.15 25.73 10.46
N PHE A 839 20.20 24.40 10.60
CA PHE A 839 21.01 23.55 9.72
C PHE A 839 20.43 23.42 8.30
N ARG A 840 19.10 23.35 8.14
CA ARG A 840 18.45 23.30 6.82
C ARG A 840 18.64 24.56 5.98
N MET A 841 18.64 25.73 6.62
CA MET A 841 18.89 27.01 5.92
C MET A 841 20.29 27.09 5.30
N ARG A 842 21.29 26.39 5.87
CA ARG A 842 22.70 26.48 5.40
C ARG A 842 23.07 25.44 4.33
N GLU A 843 22.33 24.33 4.22
CA GLU A 843 22.52 23.34 3.14
C GLU A 843 22.10 23.87 1.76
N GLY A 844 21.12 24.78 1.72
CA GLY A 844 20.65 25.41 0.48
C GLY A 844 21.63 26.41 -0.14
N GLU A 845 22.49 27.06 0.65
CA GLU A 845 23.34 28.17 0.18
C GLU A 845 24.63 27.72 -0.56
N LYS A 846 24.97 26.42 -0.57
CA LYS A 846 26.24 25.92 -1.12
C LYS A 846 26.20 25.33 -2.54
N LYS A 847 25.06 25.31 -3.24
CA LYS A 847 25.01 24.86 -4.66
C LYS A 847 25.14 26.06 -5.59
N GLY A 848 26.22 26.09 -6.38
CA GLY A 848 26.49 27.18 -7.33
C GLY A 848 25.50 27.17 -8.50
N LYS A 849 24.97 28.34 -8.86
CA LYS A 849 24.00 28.60 -9.95
C LYS A 849 24.27 27.84 -11.27
N ASN A 850 25.54 27.56 -11.60
CA ASN A 850 25.92 26.87 -12.83
C ASN A 850 25.55 25.36 -12.84
N VAL A 851 25.44 24.73 -11.68
CA VAL A 851 25.04 23.32 -11.55
C VAL A 851 23.53 23.15 -11.79
N ASP A 852 22.73 24.12 -11.35
CA ASP A 852 21.27 24.05 -11.45
C ASP A 852 20.78 24.28 -12.90
N ALA A 853 21.41 25.20 -13.64
CA ALA A 853 21.16 25.38 -15.07
C ALA A 853 21.48 24.12 -15.89
N GLN A 854 22.60 23.44 -15.60
CA GLN A 854 22.96 22.19 -16.28
C GLN A 854 21.98 21.04 -15.93
N ARG A 855 21.49 20.99 -14.69
CA ARG A 855 20.46 20.02 -14.28
C ARG A 855 19.15 20.26 -15.02
N GLU A 856 18.67 21.50 -15.09
CA GLU A 856 17.42 21.81 -15.79
C GLU A 856 17.54 21.52 -17.29
N ALA A 857 18.67 21.84 -17.93
CA ALA A 857 18.93 21.44 -19.32
C ALA A 857 18.87 19.90 -19.50
N THR A 858 19.39 19.13 -18.54
CA THR A 858 19.31 17.67 -18.55
C THR A 858 17.87 17.18 -18.34
N HIS A 859 17.10 17.81 -17.46
CA HIS A 859 15.68 17.50 -17.27
C HIS A 859 14.85 17.84 -18.50
N PHE A 860 15.09 18.97 -19.16
CA PHE A 860 14.47 19.34 -20.43
C PHE A 860 14.71 18.29 -21.52
N LYS A 861 15.97 17.89 -21.75
CA LYS A 861 16.28 16.81 -22.72
C LYS A 861 15.57 15.49 -22.36
N ASN A 862 15.47 15.16 -21.07
CA ASN A 862 14.69 14.00 -20.64
C ASN A 862 13.19 14.14 -20.96
N ARG A 863 12.60 15.33 -20.81
CA ARG A 863 11.21 15.61 -21.19
C ARG A 863 11.02 15.50 -22.71
N VAL A 864 11.96 15.99 -23.51
CA VAL A 864 11.94 15.81 -24.98
C VAL A 864 12.01 14.32 -25.36
N LEU A 865 12.81 13.51 -24.64
CA LEU A 865 12.81 12.06 -24.83
C LEU A 865 11.47 11.37 -24.48
N ASP A 866 10.61 11.98 -23.65
CA ASP A 866 9.25 11.47 -23.41
C ASP A 866 8.35 11.60 -24.65
N LEU A 867 8.56 12.66 -25.46
CA LEU A 867 7.90 12.78 -26.76
C LEU A 867 8.35 11.64 -27.68
N VAL A 868 9.66 11.35 -27.71
CA VAL A 868 10.22 10.23 -28.49
C VAL A 868 9.65 8.87 -28.01
N ASP A 869 9.61 8.62 -26.70
CA ASP A 869 9.01 7.38 -26.16
C ASP A 869 7.52 7.26 -26.54
N THR A 870 6.78 8.36 -26.43
CA THR A 870 5.35 8.42 -26.78
C THR A 870 5.13 8.13 -28.27
N PHE A 871 5.92 8.74 -29.14
CA PHE A 871 5.83 8.53 -30.59
C PHE A 871 6.10 7.08 -30.97
N VAL A 872 7.22 6.50 -30.52
CA VAL A 872 7.59 5.11 -30.85
C VAL A 872 6.56 4.12 -30.31
N LYS A 873 5.97 4.40 -29.14
CA LYS A 873 4.96 3.54 -28.52
C LYS A 873 3.63 3.56 -29.27
N LYS A 874 3.19 4.73 -29.76
CA LYS A 874 1.89 4.89 -30.41
C LYS A 874 1.94 4.64 -31.91
N GLU A 875 3.03 5.04 -32.57
CA GLU A 875 3.22 4.97 -34.02
C GLU A 875 4.31 3.93 -34.40
N SER A 876 4.25 2.71 -33.84
CA SER A 876 5.28 1.65 -33.99
C SER A 876 5.55 1.22 -35.44
N THR A 877 4.62 1.53 -36.36
CA THR A 877 4.70 1.24 -37.80
C THR A 877 5.15 2.44 -38.63
N SER A 878 5.48 3.58 -38.03
CA SER A 878 5.88 4.79 -38.76
C SER A 878 7.27 4.64 -39.39
N PRO A 879 7.46 5.02 -40.67
CA PRO A 879 8.78 5.03 -41.33
C PRO A 879 9.80 5.94 -40.61
N HIS A 880 9.32 6.96 -39.90
CA HIS A 880 10.17 7.92 -39.20
C HIS A 880 10.88 7.35 -37.96
N ILE A 881 10.53 6.15 -37.48
CA ILE A 881 11.28 5.47 -36.41
C ILE A 881 12.74 5.23 -36.80
N ILE A 882 13.03 5.07 -38.09
CA ILE A 882 14.39 4.86 -38.58
C ILE A 882 15.25 6.10 -38.35
N ASN A 883 14.68 7.29 -38.50
CA ASN A 883 15.40 8.56 -38.32
C ASN A 883 15.84 8.76 -36.85
N LEU A 884 15.16 8.12 -35.89
CA LEU A 884 15.47 8.20 -34.47
C LEU A 884 16.64 7.29 -34.04
N LEU A 885 16.99 6.25 -34.82
CA LEU A 885 17.94 5.22 -34.38
C LEU A 885 19.35 5.76 -34.18
N LEU A 886 19.93 6.42 -35.18
CA LEU A 886 21.31 6.90 -35.10
C LEU A 886 21.47 8.04 -34.10
N PRO A 887 20.58 9.06 -34.05
CA PRO A 887 20.65 10.12 -33.05
C PRO A 887 20.54 9.60 -31.61
N LEU A 888 19.62 8.67 -31.31
CA LEU A 888 19.52 8.08 -29.97
C LEU A 888 20.75 7.24 -29.60
N VAL A 889 21.34 6.55 -30.59
CA VAL A 889 22.61 5.84 -30.40
C VAL A 889 23.72 6.84 -30.07
N GLU A 890 23.81 7.95 -30.81
CA GLU A 890 24.77 9.02 -30.56
C GLU A 890 24.66 9.58 -29.16
N LEU A 891 23.43 9.93 -28.76
CA LEU A 891 23.10 10.38 -27.42
C LEU A 891 23.57 9.37 -26.37
N SER A 892 23.30 8.07 -26.56
CA SER A 892 23.74 7.03 -25.63
C SER A 892 25.26 6.83 -25.54
N THR A 893 26.01 7.27 -26.55
CA THR A 893 27.47 7.11 -26.64
C THR A 893 28.26 8.36 -26.24
N GLY A 894 27.60 9.53 -26.25
CA GLY A 894 28.27 10.83 -26.13
C GLY A 894 28.21 11.51 -24.75
N THR A 895 27.37 11.09 -23.81
CA THR A 895 27.17 11.89 -22.58
C THR A 895 28.35 11.82 -21.59
N SER A 896 28.61 12.92 -20.87
CA SER A 896 29.52 12.94 -19.71
C SER A 896 28.96 12.09 -18.55
N SER A 897 29.74 11.91 -17.47
CA SER A 897 29.27 11.24 -16.25
C SER A 897 28.01 11.85 -15.64
N ASP A 898 27.76 13.13 -15.94
CA ASP A 898 26.74 13.95 -15.28
C ASP A 898 25.37 13.82 -15.96
N GLU A 899 25.32 13.27 -17.18
CA GLU A 899 24.10 13.06 -17.99
C GLU A 899 23.71 11.56 -18.06
N ARG A 900 24.12 10.73 -17.09
CA ARG A 900 23.84 9.28 -17.08
C ARG A 900 22.35 8.94 -17.24
N HIS A 901 21.47 9.68 -16.56
CA HIS A 901 20.02 9.45 -16.64
C HIS A 901 19.48 9.63 -18.06
N LEU A 902 19.97 10.64 -18.79
CA LEU A 902 19.61 10.89 -20.18
C LEU A 902 20.03 9.73 -21.08
N THR A 903 21.26 9.23 -20.89
CA THR A 903 21.78 8.07 -21.62
C THR A 903 21.02 6.79 -21.30
N ASP A 904 20.66 6.55 -20.05
CA ASP A 904 19.92 5.36 -19.66
C ASP A 904 18.49 5.39 -20.21
N LYS A 905 17.85 6.56 -20.26
CA LYS A 905 16.55 6.75 -20.91
C LYS A 905 16.61 6.49 -22.42
N ALA A 906 17.60 7.06 -23.13
CA ALA A 906 17.82 6.81 -24.55
C ALA A 906 18.08 5.32 -24.85
N LYS A 907 18.93 4.65 -24.06
CA LYS A 907 19.12 3.19 -24.13
C LYS A 907 17.83 2.43 -23.85
N GLY A 908 17.04 2.89 -22.89
CA GLY A 908 15.73 2.34 -22.55
C GLY A 908 14.80 2.34 -23.76
N ILE A 909 14.68 3.47 -24.45
CA ILE A 909 13.87 3.60 -25.67
C ILE A 909 14.39 2.66 -26.77
N LEU A 910 15.70 2.70 -27.07
CA LEU A 910 16.33 1.84 -28.08
C LEU A 910 16.09 0.35 -27.81
N ARG A 911 16.33 -0.12 -26.58
CA ARG A 911 16.26 -1.55 -26.22
C ARG A 911 14.85 -2.06 -26.01
N SER A 912 13.99 -1.26 -25.39
CA SER A 912 12.67 -1.72 -24.93
C SER A 912 11.54 -1.42 -25.89
N ARG A 913 11.61 -0.28 -26.60
CA ARG A 913 10.56 0.15 -27.53
C ARG A 913 10.89 -0.21 -28.97
N ILE A 914 12.08 0.15 -29.44
CA ILE A 914 12.46 -0.04 -30.84
C ILE A 914 12.93 -1.48 -31.07
N ALA A 915 14.03 -1.91 -30.44
CA ALA A 915 14.67 -3.18 -30.77
C ALA A 915 13.84 -4.44 -30.44
N LYS A 916 12.88 -4.32 -29.51
CA LYS A 916 11.94 -5.39 -29.14
C LYS A 916 10.59 -5.28 -29.83
N SER A 917 10.39 -4.28 -30.70
CA SER A 917 9.14 -4.11 -31.43
C SER A 917 8.82 -5.35 -32.28
N LYS A 918 7.56 -5.77 -32.23
CA LYS A 918 7.04 -6.82 -33.11
C LYS A 918 6.62 -6.25 -34.46
N ASP A 919 6.27 -4.98 -34.50
CA ASP A 919 5.86 -4.28 -35.70
C ASP A 919 7.10 -3.83 -36.48
N VAL A 920 6.93 -3.60 -37.77
CA VAL A 920 7.97 -3.08 -38.67
C VAL A 920 7.42 -1.84 -39.37
N PRO A 921 8.23 -0.81 -39.60
CA PRO A 921 7.79 0.37 -40.30
C PRO A 921 7.23 0.05 -41.68
N SER A 922 6.04 0.58 -41.98
CA SER A 922 5.40 0.45 -43.29
C SER A 922 6.01 1.47 -44.25
N ASN A 923 6.37 1.05 -45.48
CA ASN A 923 6.99 1.91 -46.51
C ASN A 923 8.31 2.58 -46.08
N ALA A 924 9.15 1.89 -45.30
CA ALA A 924 10.48 2.40 -44.98
C ALA A 924 11.35 2.60 -46.25
N ASP A 925 12.11 3.69 -46.29
CA ASP A 925 13.15 3.87 -47.31
C ASP A 925 14.28 2.87 -47.10
N ILE A 926 14.33 1.84 -47.96
CA ILE A 926 15.30 0.76 -47.87
C ILE A 926 16.74 1.28 -47.96
N GLU A 927 17.01 2.36 -48.70
CA GLU A 927 18.36 2.92 -48.79
C GLU A 927 18.79 3.59 -47.49
N ALA A 928 17.90 4.35 -46.85
CA ALA A 928 18.15 4.89 -45.51
C ALA A 928 18.37 3.79 -44.47
N VAL A 929 17.60 2.69 -44.54
CA VAL A 929 17.75 1.53 -43.64
C VAL A 929 19.10 0.81 -43.88
N LYS A 930 19.56 0.68 -45.14
CA LYS A 930 20.89 0.14 -45.46
C LYS A 930 22.03 1.03 -44.92
N ALA A 931 21.87 2.34 -45.04
CA ALA A 931 22.83 3.30 -44.49
C ALA A 931 22.90 3.16 -42.95
N ALA A 932 21.75 3.09 -42.28
CA ALA A 932 21.68 2.87 -40.83
C ALA A 932 22.32 1.54 -40.40
N MET A 933 22.10 0.46 -41.16
CA MET A 933 22.75 -0.84 -40.90
C MET A 933 24.29 -0.73 -40.97
N THR A 934 24.79 -0.05 -42.00
CA THR A 934 26.22 0.15 -42.19
C THR A 934 26.82 0.97 -41.05
N ASP A 935 26.17 2.08 -40.68
CA ASP A 935 26.65 2.97 -39.62
C ASP A 935 26.65 2.28 -38.25
N LEU A 936 25.59 1.54 -37.89
CA LEU A 936 25.53 0.78 -36.64
C LEU A 936 26.70 -0.21 -36.51
N HIS A 937 27.05 -0.91 -37.59
CA HIS A 937 28.18 -1.84 -37.61
C HIS A 937 29.54 -1.12 -37.58
N VAL A 938 29.68 0.04 -38.24
CA VAL A 938 30.88 0.88 -38.15
C VAL A 938 31.08 1.39 -36.72
N ARG A 939 30.02 1.86 -36.05
CA ARG A 939 30.06 2.26 -34.63
C ARG A 939 30.39 1.07 -33.74
N ALA A 940 29.73 -0.08 -33.92
CA ALA A 940 29.98 -1.30 -33.13
C ALA A 940 31.46 -1.75 -33.19
N ARG A 941 32.11 -1.65 -34.36
CA ARG A 941 33.55 -1.97 -34.54
C ARG A 941 34.50 -1.07 -33.72
N LYS A 942 34.03 0.09 -33.25
CA LYS A 942 34.80 1.06 -32.47
C LYS A 942 34.37 1.12 -30.99
N MET A 943 33.36 0.35 -30.57
CA MET A 943 32.71 0.50 -29.28
C MET A 943 33.24 -0.43 -28.19
N HIS A 944 33.98 0.13 -27.23
CA HIS A 944 34.62 -0.65 -26.17
C HIS A 944 33.72 -0.94 -24.96
N SER A 945 32.59 -0.23 -24.81
CA SER A 945 31.63 -0.50 -23.72
C SER A 945 30.78 -1.74 -24.04
N PRO A 946 30.79 -2.78 -23.19
CA PRO A 946 30.02 -4.00 -23.44
C PRO A 946 28.51 -3.75 -23.41
N ASP A 947 28.06 -2.79 -22.60
CA ASP A 947 26.66 -2.38 -22.51
C ASP A 947 26.21 -1.68 -23.80
N LEU A 948 26.96 -0.68 -24.29
CA LEU A 948 26.62 0.01 -25.54
C LEU A 948 26.70 -0.92 -26.76
N LEU A 949 27.68 -1.83 -26.78
CA LEU A 949 27.77 -2.85 -27.82
C LEU A 949 26.53 -3.78 -27.83
N ALA A 950 25.98 -4.12 -26.67
CA ALA A 950 24.74 -4.90 -26.60
C ALA A 950 23.53 -4.10 -27.14
N THR A 951 23.47 -2.79 -26.90
CA THR A 951 22.45 -1.91 -27.50
C THR A 951 22.56 -1.89 -29.02
N LEU A 952 23.78 -1.66 -29.54
CA LEU A 952 24.05 -1.65 -31.00
C LEU A 952 23.72 -2.99 -31.64
N SER A 953 24.02 -4.11 -30.98
CA SER A 953 23.62 -5.45 -31.42
C SER A 953 22.10 -5.55 -31.57
N GLN A 954 21.34 -5.14 -30.55
CA GLN A 954 19.88 -5.19 -30.58
C GLN A 954 19.28 -4.29 -31.66
N CYS A 955 19.80 -3.07 -31.83
CA CYS A 955 19.38 -2.17 -32.92
C CYS A 955 19.71 -2.75 -34.30
N SER A 956 20.88 -3.37 -34.46
CA SER A 956 21.28 -4.03 -35.72
C SER A 956 20.35 -5.19 -36.07
N LEU A 957 19.90 -5.96 -35.07
CA LEU A 957 18.93 -7.05 -35.29
C LEU A 957 17.54 -6.54 -35.69
N TYR A 958 17.14 -5.39 -35.16
CA TYR A 958 15.90 -4.73 -35.56
C TYR A 958 15.99 -4.23 -37.00
N VAL A 959 17.03 -3.47 -37.36
CA VAL A 959 17.27 -3.01 -38.74
C VAL A 959 17.39 -4.19 -39.71
N ALA A 960 18.08 -5.26 -39.33
CA ALA A 960 18.14 -6.48 -40.12
C ALA A 960 16.75 -7.07 -40.39
N LYS A 961 15.83 -7.06 -39.41
CA LYS A 961 14.45 -7.51 -39.61
C LYS A 961 13.78 -6.77 -40.77
N ILE A 962 13.95 -5.45 -40.81
CA ILE A 962 13.35 -4.55 -41.82
C ILE A 962 13.93 -4.86 -43.21
N LEU A 963 15.26 -4.97 -43.31
CA LEU A 963 15.94 -5.29 -44.57
C LEU A 963 15.57 -6.68 -45.09
N ILE A 964 15.34 -7.65 -44.20
CA ILE A 964 14.94 -9.01 -44.58
C ILE A 964 13.51 -9.02 -45.13
N GLU A 965 12.59 -8.34 -44.47
CA GLU A 965 11.21 -8.19 -44.96
C GLU A 965 11.14 -7.39 -46.27
N GLY A 966 12.09 -6.47 -46.49
CA GLY A 966 12.26 -5.69 -47.72
C GLY A 966 13.13 -6.34 -48.81
N ASP A 967 13.41 -7.64 -48.72
CA ASP A 967 14.24 -8.41 -49.69
C ASP A 967 15.65 -7.84 -49.95
N ALA A 968 16.22 -7.13 -48.97
CA ALA A 968 17.55 -6.52 -49.00
C ALA A 968 18.56 -7.24 -48.08
N GLN A 969 18.44 -8.57 -47.99
CA GLN A 969 19.27 -9.42 -47.12
C GLN A 969 20.78 -9.34 -47.41
N ASP A 970 21.20 -9.00 -48.63
CA ASP A 970 22.61 -8.84 -49.00
C ASP A 970 23.30 -7.74 -48.20
N ALA A 971 22.60 -6.64 -47.90
CA ALA A 971 23.15 -5.55 -47.10
C ALA A 971 23.47 -6.02 -45.66
N VAL A 972 22.57 -6.82 -45.07
CA VAL A 972 22.79 -7.44 -43.76
C VAL A 972 24.02 -8.33 -43.78
N LEU A 973 24.14 -9.19 -44.81
CA LEU A 973 25.27 -10.11 -44.96
C LEU A 973 26.60 -9.37 -45.11
N ASN A 974 26.63 -8.30 -45.90
CA ASN A 974 27.84 -7.50 -46.11
C ASN A 974 28.32 -6.84 -44.81
N SER A 975 27.44 -6.20 -44.05
CA SER A 975 27.79 -5.56 -42.77
C SER A 975 28.29 -6.57 -41.72
N TYR A 976 27.65 -7.74 -41.62
CA TYR A 976 28.12 -8.80 -40.71
C TYR A 976 29.44 -9.44 -41.19
N ARG A 977 29.67 -9.57 -42.50
CA ARG A 977 30.92 -10.10 -43.06
C ARG A 977 32.11 -9.19 -42.74
N GLU A 978 31.97 -7.89 -42.97
CA GLU A 978 33.01 -6.92 -42.61
C GLU A 978 33.29 -6.90 -41.10
N SER A 979 32.23 -6.98 -40.29
CA SER A 979 32.35 -7.00 -38.83
C SER A 979 33.05 -8.28 -38.34
N LEU A 980 32.76 -9.41 -38.98
CA LEU A 980 33.39 -10.70 -38.69
C LEU A 980 34.88 -10.71 -39.07
N GLU A 981 35.24 -10.05 -40.17
CA GLU A 981 36.63 -9.87 -40.58
C GLU A 981 37.40 -9.05 -39.54
N ASP A 982 36.86 -7.90 -39.10
CA ASP A 982 37.47 -7.09 -38.02
C ASP A 982 37.61 -7.91 -36.71
N PHE A 983 36.53 -8.58 -36.28
CA PHE A 983 36.53 -9.42 -35.07
C PHE A 983 37.59 -10.52 -35.08
N THR A 984 37.79 -11.15 -36.24
CA THR A 984 38.66 -12.33 -36.36
C THR A 984 40.12 -11.96 -36.60
N THR A 985 40.39 -10.91 -37.37
CA THR A 985 41.73 -10.57 -37.87
C THR A 985 42.41 -9.40 -37.13
N ARG A 986 41.66 -8.59 -36.37
CA ARG A 986 42.22 -7.46 -35.61
C ARG A 986 42.47 -7.83 -34.16
N LYS A 987 43.69 -7.54 -33.66
CA LYS A 987 44.09 -7.85 -32.28
C LYS A 987 43.18 -7.18 -31.23
N ASN A 988 42.86 -5.90 -31.44
CA ASN A 988 42.06 -5.07 -30.53
C ASN A 988 40.66 -4.76 -31.12
N SER A 989 39.98 -5.75 -31.70
CA SER A 989 38.59 -5.56 -32.13
C SER A 989 37.69 -5.27 -30.92
N ALA A 990 36.82 -4.28 -31.06
CA ALA A 990 35.85 -3.91 -30.04
C ALA A 990 34.67 -4.90 -29.97
N LEU A 991 34.47 -5.71 -31.01
CA LEU A 991 33.39 -6.68 -31.09
C LEU A 991 33.65 -7.91 -30.20
N ASN A 992 32.54 -8.50 -29.72
CA ASN A 992 32.55 -9.72 -28.92
C ASN A 992 31.79 -10.87 -29.60
N ASN A 993 31.95 -12.09 -29.08
CA ASN A 993 31.33 -13.28 -29.66
C ASN A 993 29.79 -13.23 -29.62
N ASN A 994 29.21 -12.58 -28.61
CA ASN A 994 27.75 -12.50 -28.44
C ASN A 994 27.09 -11.67 -29.55
N PHE A 995 27.75 -10.61 -30.04
CA PHE A 995 27.26 -9.79 -31.16
C PHE A 995 26.86 -10.64 -32.38
N PHE A 996 27.65 -11.65 -32.73
CA PHE A 996 27.36 -12.56 -33.84
C PHE A 996 26.43 -13.71 -33.45
N LEU A 997 26.56 -14.23 -32.21
CA LEU A 997 25.67 -15.29 -31.73
C LEU A 997 24.21 -14.85 -31.72
N ASP A 998 23.93 -13.60 -31.38
CA ASP A 998 22.56 -13.08 -31.35
C ASP A 998 21.95 -13.03 -32.76
N ALA A 999 22.72 -12.62 -33.78
CA ALA A 999 22.32 -12.68 -35.18
C ALA A 999 22.06 -14.11 -35.66
N ILE A 1000 22.96 -15.04 -35.37
CA ILE A 1000 22.81 -16.46 -35.71
C ILE A 1000 21.57 -17.06 -35.05
N ARG A 1001 21.28 -16.67 -33.81
CA ARG A 1001 20.12 -17.16 -33.06
C ARG A 1001 18.82 -16.61 -33.61
N ARG A 1002 18.81 -15.35 -34.04
CA ARG A 1002 17.61 -14.63 -34.51
C ARG A 1002 17.28 -14.92 -35.97
N TYR A 1003 18.30 -14.96 -36.84
CA TYR A 1003 18.18 -15.17 -38.29
C TYR A 1003 19.07 -16.33 -38.76
N PRO A 1004 18.78 -17.58 -38.36
CA PRO A 1004 19.64 -18.74 -38.63
C PRO A 1004 19.80 -19.05 -40.13
N GLN A 1005 18.75 -18.85 -40.93
CA GLN A 1005 18.78 -19.11 -42.38
C GLN A 1005 19.74 -18.16 -43.11
N ILE A 1006 19.63 -16.87 -42.82
CA ILE A 1006 20.48 -15.85 -43.45
C ILE A 1006 21.90 -15.97 -42.95
N SER A 1007 22.08 -16.18 -41.63
CA SER A 1007 23.41 -16.38 -41.04
C SER A 1007 24.12 -17.64 -41.56
N TRP A 1008 23.39 -18.65 -42.06
CA TRP A 1008 23.99 -19.83 -42.70
C TRP A 1008 24.77 -19.51 -43.97
N THR A 1009 24.44 -18.43 -44.67
CA THR A 1009 25.20 -17.99 -45.85
C THR A 1009 26.62 -17.57 -45.50
N LEU A 1010 26.86 -17.07 -44.28
CA LEU A 1010 28.18 -16.67 -43.76
C LEU A 1010 29.06 -17.85 -43.32
N ARG A 1011 28.58 -19.10 -43.43
CA ARG A 1011 29.31 -20.28 -42.92
C ARG A 1011 30.71 -20.43 -43.50
N GLN A 1012 30.87 -20.17 -44.81
CA GLN A 1012 32.16 -20.28 -45.50
C GLN A 1012 33.06 -19.09 -45.14
N ASP A 1013 32.48 -17.91 -44.98
CA ASP A 1013 33.19 -16.71 -44.50
C ASP A 1013 33.77 -16.96 -43.10
N ILE A 1014 32.95 -17.44 -42.13
CA ILE A 1014 33.39 -17.76 -40.77
C ILE A 1014 34.47 -18.84 -40.77
N LEU A 1015 34.28 -19.90 -41.56
CA LEU A 1015 35.22 -21.01 -41.60
C LEU A 1015 36.56 -20.59 -42.19
N SER A 1016 36.56 -19.83 -43.28
CA SER A 1016 37.77 -19.29 -43.90
C SER A 1016 38.50 -18.30 -42.99
N LEU A 1017 37.78 -17.38 -42.34
CA LEU A 1017 38.35 -16.41 -41.41
C LEU A 1017 38.93 -17.08 -40.15
N SER A 1018 38.38 -18.21 -39.68
CA SER A 1018 38.92 -18.93 -38.52
C SER A 1018 40.39 -19.34 -38.69
N SER A 1019 40.79 -19.70 -39.91
CA SER A 1019 42.18 -20.01 -40.25
C SER A 1019 43.10 -18.80 -40.20
N LYS A 1020 42.56 -17.61 -40.55
CA LYS A 1020 43.24 -16.31 -40.57
C LYS A 1020 43.17 -15.56 -39.22
N ALA A 1021 42.63 -16.20 -38.18
CA ALA A 1021 42.43 -15.56 -36.88
C ALA A 1021 43.76 -15.15 -36.23
N VAL A 1022 43.79 -13.98 -35.59
CA VAL A 1022 45.02 -13.36 -35.02
C VAL A 1022 45.67 -14.22 -33.93
N ASN A 1023 44.86 -14.99 -33.21
CA ASN A 1023 45.30 -15.84 -32.13
C ASN A 1023 44.35 -17.04 -31.93
N GLY A 1024 44.78 -18.00 -31.11
CA GLY A 1024 44.01 -19.21 -30.83
C GLY A 1024 42.67 -18.98 -30.16
N TYR A 1025 42.57 -17.92 -29.36
CA TYR A 1025 41.33 -17.53 -28.72
C TYR A 1025 40.27 -17.08 -29.75
N ARG A 1026 40.63 -16.19 -30.69
CA ARG A 1026 39.75 -15.74 -31.79
C ARG A 1026 39.42 -16.87 -32.75
N ARG A 1027 40.37 -17.77 -33.03
CA ARG A 1027 40.12 -18.99 -33.81
C ARG A 1027 39.06 -19.85 -33.14
N ALA A 1028 39.19 -20.10 -31.83
CA ALA A 1028 38.21 -20.85 -31.07
C ALA A 1028 36.83 -20.18 -31.04
N GLN A 1029 36.75 -18.85 -30.86
CA GLN A 1029 35.49 -18.10 -30.92
C GLN A 1029 34.82 -18.19 -32.30
N SER A 1030 35.58 -18.05 -33.39
CA SER A 1030 35.05 -18.22 -34.76
C SER A 1030 34.44 -19.60 -34.96
N LEU A 1031 35.11 -20.65 -34.46
CA LEU A 1031 34.59 -22.01 -34.51
C LEU A 1031 33.38 -22.21 -33.59
N GLN A 1032 33.26 -21.48 -32.47
CA GLN A 1032 32.02 -21.46 -31.67
C GLN A 1032 30.84 -20.85 -32.45
N LEU A 1033 31.06 -19.85 -33.30
CA LEU A 1033 30.02 -19.33 -34.21
C LEU A 1033 29.58 -20.41 -35.21
N VAL A 1034 30.53 -21.17 -35.77
CA VAL A 1034 30.21 -22.34 -36.62
C VAL A 1034 29.41 -23.38 -35.85
N GLN A 1035 29.75 -23.64 -34.59
CA GLN A 1035 28.97 -24.54 -33.74
C GLN A 1035 27.52 -24.07 -33.57
N ALA A 1036 27.30 -22.77 -33.37
CA ALA A 1036 25.95 -22.21 -33.27
C ALA A 1036 25.15 -22.40 -34.56
N LEU A 1037 25.78 -22.21 -35.73
CA LEU A 1037 25.18 -22.46 -37.04
C LEU A 1037 24.83 -23.95 -37.22
N VAL A 1038 25.78 -24.84 -36.97
CA VAL A 1038 25.62 -26.30 -37.14
C VAL A 1038 24.54 -26.86 -36.19
N THR A 1039 24.44 -26.33 -34.98
CA THR A 1039 23.42 -26.78 -34.01
C THR A 1039 22.01 -26.38 -34.44
N ARG A 1040 21.87 -25.28 -35.19
CA ARG A 1040 20.60 -24.69 -35.64
C ARG A 1040 20.32 -24.91 -37.12
N LEU A 1041 20.99 -25.89 -37.75
CA LEU A 1041 20.69 -26.34 -39.10
C LEU A 1041 19.18 -26.66 -39.21
N HIS A 1042 18.45 -25.86 -39.99
CA HIS A 1042 17.08 -26.15 -40.40
C HIS A 1042 17.06 -27.45 -41.24
N PRO A 1043 15.90 -28.06 -41.53
CA PRO A 1043 15.82 -29.08 -42.56
C PRO A 1043 16.14 -28.41 -43.92
N VAL A 1044 17.41 -28.37 -44.29
CA VAL A 1044 17.89 -27.73 -45.51
C VAL A 1044 17.57 -28.64 -46.69
N GLU A 1045 17.10 -28.04 -47.78
CA GLU A 1045 16.71 -28.72 -49.02
C GLU A 1045 17.90 -29.33 -49.78
N ASN A 1046 19.11 -28.75 -49.63
CA ASN A 1046 20.33 -29.18 -50.33
C ASN A 1046 21.29 -29.97 -49.42
N LYS A 1047 21.15 -31.30 -49.43
CA LYS A 1047 22.00 -32.22 -48.65
C LYS A 1047 23.48 -32.15 -49.05
N GLN A 1048 23.78 -31.94 -50.34
CA GLN A 1048 25.16 -31.93 -50.84
C GLN A 1048 25.94 -30.73 -50.29
N GLU A 1049 25.31 -29.55 -50.24
CA GLU A 1049 25.89 -28.33 -49.67
C GLU A 1049 26.33 -28.51 -48.21
N ILE A 1050 25.54 -29.25 -47.41
CA ILE A 1050 25.90 -29.57 -46.02
C ILE A 1050 27.09 -30.52 -45.99
N ILE A 1051 27.09 -31.56 -46.83
CA ILE A 1051 28.18 -32.55 -46.87
C ILE A 1051 29.51 -31.86 -47.23
N ASP A 1052 29.50 -31.01 -48.25
CA ASP A 1052 30.67 -30.26 -48.69
C ASP A 1052 31.19 -29.33 -47.58
N PHE A 1053 30.28 -28.59 -46.93
CA PHE A 1053 30.64 -27.75 -45.79
C PHE A 1053 31.20 -28.55 -44.61
N MET A 1054 30.63 -29.70 -44.28
CA MET A 1054 31.11 -30.57 -43.20
C MET A 1054 32.50 -31.13 -43.50
N SER A 1055 32.80 -31.41 -44.76
CA SER A 1055 34.16 -31.80 -45.20
C SER A 1055 35.16 -30.67 -44.94
N SER A 1056 34.82 -29.44 -45.33
CA SER A 1056 35.67 -28.27 -45.03
C SER A 1056 35.81 -28.04 -43.52
N LEU A 1057 34.73 -28.19 -42.76
CA LEU A 1057 34.73 -28.03 -41.30
C LEU A 1057 35.63 -29.07 -40.62
N CYS A 1058 35.54 -30.34 -41.02
CA CYS A 1058 36.38 -31.41 -40.47
C CYS A 1058 37.87 -31.12 -40.73
N ALA A 1059 38.23 -30.70 -41.95
CA ALA A 1059 39.60 -30.33 -42.29
C ALA A 1059 40.13 -29.19 -41.39
N VAL A 1060 39.35 -28.11 -41.21
CA VAL A 1060 39.75 -26.98 -40.36
C VAL A 1060 39.81 -27.35 -38.88
N LEU A 1061 38.91 -28.21 -38.39
CA LEU A 1061 38.91 -28.70 -37.01
C LEU A 1061 40.14 -29.56 -36.72
N VAL A 1062 40.44 -30.51 -37.60
CA VAL A 1062 41.62 -31.39 -37.49
C VAL A 1062 42.89 -30.54 -37.47
N GLN A 1063 43.01 -29.59 -38.41
CA GLN A 1063 44.15 -28.68 -38.45
C GLN A 1063 44.26 -27.84 -37.18
N SER A 1064 43.16 -27.26 -36.70
CA SER A 1064 43.14 -26.42 -35.50
C SER A 1064 43.54 -27.18 -34.23
N LEU A 1065 43.09 -28.43 -34.09
CA LEU A 1065 43.44 -29.30 -32.97
C LEU A 1065 44.90 -29.75 -33.05
N MET A 1066 45.40 -30.06 -34.25
CA MET A 1066 46.82 -30.38 -34.46
C MET A 1066 47.73 -29.19 -34.13
N ASP A 1067 47.39 -28.00 -34.61
CA ASP A 1067 48.13 -26.76 -34.30
C ASP A 1067 48.17 -26.49 -32.79
N ALA A 1068 47.08 -26.76 -32.07
CA ALA A 1068 47.03 -26.62 -30.62
C ALA A 1068 47.88 -27.67 -29.88
N CYS A 1069 47.90 -28.93 -30.35
CA CYS A 1069 48.75 -29.98 -29.78
C CYS A 1069 50.26 -29.74 -30.03
N GLU A 1070 50.59 -29.06 -31.12
CA GLU A 1070 51.96 -28.68 -31.50
C GLU A 1070 52.39 -27.32 -30.93
N ASP A 1071 51.59 -26.73 -30.04
CA ASP A 1071 51.81 -25.40 -29.43
C ASP A 1071 52.00 -24.25 -30.44
N LYS A 1072 51.62 -24.45 -31.71
CA LYS A 1072 51.58 -23.39 -32.75
C LYS A 1072 50.52 -22.34 -32.43
N VAL A 1073 49.47 -22.75 -31.74
CA VAL A 1073 48.34 -21.90 -31.37
C VAL A 1073 47.96 -22.16 -29.91
N ILE A 1074 47.94 -21.09 -29.11
CA ILE A 1074 47.65 -21.17 -27.68
C ILE A 1074 46.13 -21.25 -27.46
N VAL A 1075 45.67 -22.40 -26.96
CA VAL A 1075 44.25 -22.70 -26.67
C VAL A 1075 44.14 -23.34 -25.27
N THR A 1076 43.07 -23.07 -24.53
CA THR A 1076 42.83 -23.67 -23.20
C THR A 1076 42.24 -25.09 -23.31
N PRO A 1077 42.38 -25.95 -22.28
CA PRO A 1077 41.75 -27.27 -22.28
C PRO A 1077 40.22 -27.22 -22.48
N GLN A 1078 39.57 -26.18 -21.96
CA GLN A 1078 38.13 -25.96 -22.14
C GLN A 1078 37.78 -25.63 -23.59
N GLN A 1079 38.56 -24.78 -24.25
CA GLN A 1079 38.38 -24.48 -25.67
C GLN A 1079 38.63 -25.71 -26.56
N MET A 1080 39.67 -26.52 -26.27
CA MET A 1080 39.91 -27.80 -26.94
C MET A 1080 38.70 -28.74 -26.80
N LYS A 1081 38.12 -28.81 -25.60
CA LYS A 1081 36.90 -29.60 -25.36
C LYS A 1081 35.73 -29.11 -26.20
N ASP A 1082 35.56 -27.80 -26.35
CA ASP A 1082 34.46 -27.22 -27.13
C ASP A 1082 34.66 -27.44 -28.64
N LEU A 1083 35.89 -27.43 -29.17
CA LEU A 1083 36.19 -27.84 -30.55
C LEU A 1083 35.87 -29.32 -30.81
N LEU A 1084 36.20 -30.22 -29.87
CA LEU A 1084 35.83 -31.64 -29.98
C LEU A 1084 34.31 -31.87 -29.88
N LYS A 1085 33.59 -31.05 -29.10
CA LYS A 1085 32.12 -31.05 -29.10
C LYS A 1085 31.58 -30.61 -30.46
N LEU A 1086 32.14 -29.57 -31.07
CA LEU A 1086 31.76 -29.15 -32.43
C LEU A 1086 31.93 -30.29 -33.43
N GLY A 1087 33.06 -31.02 -33.37
CA GLY A 1087 33.25 -32.23 -34.18
C GLY A 1087 32.13 -33.27 -33.94
N SER A 1088 31.75 -33.49 -32.68
CA SER A 1088 30.67 -34.42 -32.35
C SER A 1088 29.30 -33.98 -32.88
N PHE A 1089 29.02 -32.67 -32.85
CA PHE A 1089 27.82 -32.10 -33.47
C PHE A 1089 27.86 -32.23 -34.99
N GLY A 1090 29.01 -31.96 -35.61
CA GLY A 1090 29.23 -32.10 -37.05
C GLY A 1090 28.94 -33.53 -37.51
N VAL A 1091 29.53 -34.54 -36.88
CA VAL A 1091 29.26 -35.97 -37.18
C VAL A 1091 27.76 -36.28 -37.14
N ARG A 1092 27.05 -35.84 -36.09
CA ARG A 1092 25.60 -36.07 -35.96
C ARG A 1092 24.79 -35.40 -37.06
N GLN A 1093 25.18 -34.21 -37.49
CA GLN A 1093 24.48 -33.51 -38.58
C GLN A 1093 24.82 -34.14 -39.94
N THR A 1094 26.07 -34.57 -40.17
CA THR A 1094 26.45 -35.31 -41.38
C THR A 1094 25.67 -36.62 -41.50
N GLN A 1095 25.51 -37.38 -40.41
CA GLN A 1095 24.72 -38.63 -40.38
C GLN A 1095 23.24 -38.44 -40.73
N ARG A 1096 22.69 -37.23 -40.57
CA ARG A 1096 21.29 -36.93 -40.92
C ARG A 1096 21.09 -36.74 -42.42
N VAL A 1097 22.15 -36.39 -43.16
CA VAL A 1097 22.06 -35.99 -44.58
C VAL A 1097 22.89 -36.87 -45.52
N ALA A 1098 23.87 -37.61 -45.00
CA ALA A 1098 24.81 -38.44 -45.76
C ALA A 1098 24.69 -39.93 -45.39
N SER A 1099 25.09 -40.81 -46.31
CA SER A 1099 25.23 -42.24 -46.02
C SER A 1099 26.34 -42.52 -44.99
N GLU A 1100 26.35 -43.72 -44.42
CA GLU A 1100 27.40 -44.13 -43.48
C GLU A 1100 28.79 -44.10 -44.14
N ALA A 1101 28.88 -44.46 -45.43
CA ALA A 1101 30.12 -44.42 -46.20
C ALA A 1101 30.62 -42.98 -46.42
N GLU A 1102 29.72 -42.06 -46.77
CA GLU A 1102 30.06 -40.64 -46.93
C GLU A 1102 30.41 -39.98 -45.60
N THR A 1103 29.72 -40.34 -44.51
CA THR A 1103 30.05 -39.86 -43.16
C THR A 1103 31.46 -40.28 -42.76
N ARG A 1104 31.84 -41.53 -43.03
CA ARG A 1104 33.21 -42.02 -42.78
C ARG A 1104 34.26 -41.34 -43.67
N ARG A 1105 33.89 -40.95 -44.89
CA ARG A 1105 34.76 -40.19 -45.79
C ARG A 1105 34.99 -38.75 -45.31
N VAL A 1106 33.94 -38.10 -44.80
CA VAL A 1106 34.01 -36.73 -44.28
C VAL A 1106 34.75 -36.66 -42.94
N TRP A 1107 34.45 -37.59 -42.03
CA TRP A 1107 35.02 -37.64 -40.67
C TRP A 1107 36.01 -38.79 -40.53
N ASP A 1108 37.14 -38.68 -41.23
CA ASP A 1108 38.17 -39.72 -41.29
C ASP A 1108 38.70 -40.12 -39.90
N ARG A 1109 38.64 -41.42 -39.61
CA ARG A 1109 39.04 -42.03 -38.33
C ARG A 1109 40.53 -41.84 -38.03
N GLU A 1110 41.39 -41.99 -39.04
CA GLU A 1110 42.85 -41.95 -38.83
C GLU A 1110 43.31 -40.58 -38.33
N ALA A 1111 42.69 -39.52 -38.84
CA ALA A 1111 42.94 -38.14 -38.40
C ALA A 1111 42.65 -37.92 -36.90
N TRP A 1112 41.53 -38.45 -36.39
CA TRP A 1112 41.14 -38.29 -34.98
C TRP A 1112 41.96 -39.17 -34.02
N GLU A 1113 42.37 -40.37 -34.45
CA GLU A 1113 43.29 -41.22 -33.68
C GLU A 1113 44.66 -40.57 -33.54
N LYS A 1114 45.17 -39.95 -34.61
CA LYS A 1114 46.43 -39.20 -34.61
C LYS A 1114 46.39 -38.00 -33.65
N ILE A 1115 45.30 -37.25 -33.61
CA ILE A 1115 45.11 -36.15 -32.64
C ILE A 1115 45.08 -36.72 -31.21
N GLY A 1116 44.36 -37.83 -30.99
CA GLY A 1116 44.30 -38.52 -29.69
C GLY A 1116 45.67 -38.92 -29.15
N GLN A 1117 46.55 -39.44 -30.02
CA GLN A 1117 47.94 -39.74 -29.68
C GLN A 1117 48.75 -38.46 -29.40
N LYS A 1118 48.64 -37.41 -30.21
CA LYS A 1118 49.37 -36.16 -29.93
C LYS A 1118 48.97 -35.51 -28.60
N LEU A 1119 47.72 -35.64 -28.18
CA LEU A 1119 47.25 -35.15 -26.88
C LEU A 1119 47.92 -35.83 -25.68
N THR A 1120 48.39 -37.08 -25.81
CA THR A 1120 49.11 -37.77 -24.71
C THR A 1120 50.53 -37.26 -24.54
N TYR A 1121 51.12 -36.71 -25.61
CA TYR A 1121 52.49 -36.19 -25.62
C TYR A 1121 52.58 -34.67 -25.46
N SER A 1122 51.46 -33.95 -25.56
CA SER A 1122 51.43 -32.49 -25.37
C SER A 1122 51.59 -32.13 -23.89
N GLU A 1123 52.61 -31.35 -23.56
CA GLU A 1123 52.88 -30.86 -22.20
C GLU A 1123 51.66 -30.14 -21.58
N ARG A 1124 50.90 -29.43 -22.41
CA ARG A 1124 49.72 -28.65 -21.99
C ARG A 1124 48.46 -29.50 -21.76
N PHE A 1125 48.29 -30.60 -22.49
CA PHE A 1125 47.03 -31.38 -22.49
C PHE A 1125 47.16 -32.80 -21.96
N LYS A 1126 48.37 -33.30 -21.66
CA LYS A 1126 48.62 -34.68 -21.18
C LYS A 1126 47.81 -35.07 -19.95
N GLY A 1127 47.51 -34.12 -19.05
CA GLY A 1127 46.69 -34.35 -17.84
C GLY A 1127 45.17 -34.39 -18.10
N SER A 1128 44.69 -34.07 -19.30
CA SER A 1128 43.27 -33.93 -19.62
C SER A 1128 42.66 -35.21 -20.23
N VAL A 1129 42.46 -36.24 -19.40
CA VAL A 1129 41.87 -37.54 -19.80
C VAL A 1129 40.52 -37.39 -20.53
N GLY A 1130 39.75 -36.34 -20.21
CA GLY A 1130 38.48 -36.03 -20.87
C GLY A 1130 38.61 -35.68 -22.37
N LEU A 1131 39.72 -35.07 -22.79
CA LEU A 1131 39.97 -34.72 -24.20
C LEU A 1131 40.33 -35.97 -25.01
N GLN A 1132 41.17 -36.85 -24.45
CA GLN A 1132 41.55 -38.12 -25.07
C GLN A 1132 40.31 -39.02 -25.31
N LYS A 1133 39.43 -39.12 -24.30
CA LYS A 1133 38.14 -39.83 -24.43
C LYS A 1133 37.21 -39.21 -25.49
N ALA A 1134 37.26 -37.89 -25.68
CA ALA A 1134 36.44 -37.23 -26.70
C ALA A 1134 36.97 -37.51 -28.12
N CYS A 1135 38.29 -37.53 -28.34
CA CYS A 1135 38.88 -37.96 -29.62
C CYS A 1135 38.57 -39.43 -29.93
N GLN A 1136 38.63 -40.33 -28.93
CA GLN A 1136 38.25 -41.74 -29.09
C GLN A 1136 36.79 -41.92 -29.50
N LYS A 1137 35.89 -41.05 -29.05
CA LYS A 1137 34.48 -41.06 -29.49
C LYS A 1137 34.33 -40.61 -30.95
N LEU A 1138 35.14 -39.65 -31.40
CA LEU A 1138 35.14 -39.20 -32.79
C LEU A 1138 35.80 -40.20 -33.75
N SER A 1139 36.74 -41.02 -33.27
CA SER A 1139 37.34 -42.10 -34.05
C SER A 1139 36.54 -43.41 -34.02
N SER A 1140 35.53 -43.53 -33.15
CA SER A 1140 34.65 -44.69 -33.10
C SER A 1140 33.63 -44.70 -34.26
N PRO A 1141 33.24 -45.88 -34.79
CA PRO A 1141 32.27 -45.96 -35.88
C PRO A 1141 30.95 -45.29 -35.48
N PRO A 1142 30.24 -44.67 -36.44
CA PRO A 1142 29.00 -43.96 -36.17
C PRO A 1142 27.99 -44.91 -35.50
N THR A 1143 27.72 -44.69 -34.22
CA THR A 1143 26.69 -45.46 -33.51
C THR A 1143 25.34 -45.00 -34.01
N GLN A 1144 24.49 -45.94 -34.47
CA GLN A 1144 23.12 -45.65 -34.88
C GLN A 1144 22.43 -44.81 -33.79
N PRO A 1145 21.66 -43.77 -34.15
CA PRO A 1145 20.82 -43.11 -33.16
C PRO A 1145 19.89 -44.18 -32.58
N ALA A 1146 19.98 -44.39 -31.26
CA ALA A 1146 18.99 -45.21 -30.56
C ALA A 1146 17.61 -44.71 -30.98
N ALA A 1147 16.78 -45.63 -31.48
CA ALA A 1147 15.43 -45.36 -31.93
C ALA A 1147 14.71 -44.49 -30.89
N THR A 1148 14.52 -43.22 -31.20
CA THR A 1148 13.52 -42.43 -30.51
C THR A 1148 12.20 -43.07 -30.90
N LYS A 1149 11.54 -43.72 -29.94
CA LYS A 1149 10.14 -44.15 -30.07
C LYS A 1149 9.33 -42.95 -30.56
N ARG A 1150 9.08 -42.85 -31.87
CA ARG A 1150 7.90 -42.18 -32.38
C ARG A 1150 6.74 -43.11 -32.03
N LYS A 1151 5.91 -42.70 -31.07
CA LYS A 1151 4.52 -43.14 -31.04
C LYS A 1151 3.94 -42.71 -32.40
N ALA A 1152 3.52 -43.68 -33.19
CA ALA A 1152 2.67 -43.42 -34.35
C ALA A 1152 1.39 -42.74 -33.83
N ALA A 1153 1.11 -41.56 -34.37
CA ALA A 1153 -0.23 -41.03 -34.41
C ALA A 1153 -0.90 -41.74 -35.58
N ASP A 1154 -1.91 -42.55 -35.26
CA ASP A 1154 -2.93 -42.93 -36.22
C ASP A 1154 -4.22 -42.23 -35.79
N THR A 1155 -4.80 -41.57 -36.78
CA THR A 1155 -6.16 -41.02 -36.92
C THR A 1155 -7.17 -41.22 -35.78
N SER A 1156 -7.71 -40.10 -35.27
CA SER A 1156 -9.14 -39.93 -34.95
C SER A 1156 -9.43 -38.48 -34.56
N ASP A 1157 -10.18 -37.79 -35.43
CA ASP A 1157 -11.15 -36.78 -34.99
C ASP A 1157 -12.18 -37.47 -34.08
N ASP A 1158 -12.38 -36.97 -32.86
CA ASP A 1158 -13.69 -36.58 -32.33
C ASP A 1158 -13.61 -36.20 -30.84
N GLU A 1159 -14.09 -34.98 -30.59
CA GLU A 1159 -14.81 -34.42 -29.43
C GLU A 1159 -14.58 -34.86 -27.97
N ALA A 1160 -14.52 -33.81 -27.13
CA ALA A 1160 -14.93 -33.68 -25.71
C ALA A 1160 -14.02 -34.22 -24.58
N ALA A 1161 -13.34 -33.29 -23.86
CA ALA A 1161 -13.57 -33.02 -22.42
C ALA A 1161 -12.48 -32.12 -21.77
N ASP A 1162 -12.93 -31.29 -20.81
CA ASP A 1162 -12.32 -30.20 -20.02
C ASP A 1162 -11.06 -30.51 -19.15
N PRO A 1163 -10.37 -29.48 -18.59
CA PRO A 1163 -8.96 -29.53 -18.16
C PRO A 1163 -8.73 -29.86 -16.66
N PRO A 1164 -7.53 -30.35 -16.26
CA PRO A 1164 -7.12 -30.38 -14.86
C PRO A 1164 -6.10 -29.28 -14.48
N LYS A 1165 -6.61 -28.36 -13.66
CA LYS A 1165 -6.03 -27.61 -12.52
C LYS A 1165 -4.50 -27.57 -12.32
N VAL A 1166 -4.01 -26.33 -12.39
CA VAL A 1166 -2.74 -25.78 -11.89
C VAL A 1166 -2.62 -25.93 -10.36
N LYS A 1167 -1.48 -26.44 -9.87
CA LYS A 1167 -1.04 -26.30 -8.47
C LYS A 1167 0.11 -25.29 -8.37
N LYS A 1168 -0.18 -24.15 -7.74
CA LYS A 1168 0.77 -23.14 -7.24
C LYS A 1168 1.73 -23.76 -6.22
N LYS A 1169 3.03 -23.45 -6.34
CA LYS A 1169 4.01 -23.56 -5.27
C LYS A 1169 4.33 -22.15 -4.77
N VAL A 1170 3.96 -21.88 -3.54
CA VAL A 1170 4.35 -20.70 -2.76
C VAL A 1170 5.82 -20.88 -2.34
N ARG A 1171 6.61 -19.81 -2.47
CA ARG A 1171 7.94 -19.67 -1.89
C ARG A 1171 7.81 -18.81 -0.63
N ASN A 1172 8.45 -19.27 0.45
CA ASN A 1172 9.01 -18.36 1.45
C ASN A 1172 10.08 -17.48 0.80
#